data_AF-A0A934YIH6-F1
#
_entry.id   AF-A0A934YIH6-F1
#
_cell.length_a   1.000
_cell.length_b   1.000
_cell.length_c   1.000
_cell.angle_alpha   90.00
_cell.angle_beta   90.00
_cell.angle_gamma   90.00
#
_symmetry.space_group_name_H-M   'P 1'
#
loop_
_entity.id
_entity.type
_entity.pdbx_description
1 polymer ?
#
loop_
_entity_poly.entity_id
_entity_poly.type
_entity_poly.pdbx_seq_one_letter_code
_entity_poly.pdbx_strand_id
1 'polypeptide(L)'
;MKRLLCLSFSAAWLGAGFLACSSDPPAGGADGGPVPTATTLPDGAPLPPPDAEPQCKADTDCDGGRCVNGSCAAPSATDGVKNGDESDVDCGGTTAPRCALGKACREQDDCDATPCIGGECKKPSPTDGLRDNDETDVDCGGLVAPKCADGKSCINGRDCASAVCRAFVCRAPSITDGVKNGDETYIDCGGTKAPACAAGDPCLVASDCTSLVCLPTKACAGAYTNDGVKNGTETDVDCGGPGAPVCATGKECKVGGDCDSKFCSLDGGVLKCEPRKAGRKDGDETDIDCGGTVAPPCASERACLADRDCQSAACSATKKTCLEGPSCRAAQGGETCGTGEVGGAGVNHESCCRTLPVTGYSDPRQPGKTVYLDKYEVTAGRMRAFIAAVTAANGLPDVKSFMAARRPSRWVNGWEDALPASAEGNVVNFTVTDPTTNLLYPGQDRYLTNRTQTSWSVASGNFSFRPGLYTSLITPGSTFFPEYVTNPGWPTVDYAVIHAQNCSTTAGSYGYGTFYFDRPIVNTYTGGVGRFFTQDQMDVKALNCSTFGLYAAMCAWDGGQLATTEVFDYVSGNNSRLLVAGATPSCSNGINSGSDGITRCDGISQPRVYYYPPDGSNTYDGSARIAPPGRVAADVVTLPAGGEGWRDMKGNLMEAVLKPDNTFEFRGYGIGYGSVTHHRNQQLTPRMVTGGIGARCMRFK
;
A
#
# COMPACT_ATOMS: atom_id res chain seq x y z
N MET A 1 8.75 39.43 -24.20
CA MET A 1 7.89 40.62 -24.00
C MET A 1 8.51 41.47 -22.88
N LYS A 2 8.36 42.80 -22.88
CA LYS A 2 9.02 43.72 -21.92
C LYS A 2 8.11 44.08 -20.72
N ARG A 3 8.68 44.09 -19.51
CA ARG A 3 8.51 45.04 -18.37
C ARG A 3 9.19 44.39 -17.15
N LEU A 4 10.39 44.77 -16.69
CA LEU A 4 10.90 46.05 -16.19
C LEU A 4 10.39 46.42 -14.78
N LEU A 5 11.21 46.17 -13.74
CA LEU A 5 11.60 47.20 -12.75
C LEU A 5 12.88 46.82 -11.99
N CYS A 6 13.61 47.85 -11.54
CA CYS A 6 14.86 47.83 -10.77
C CYS A 6 14.63 47.62 -9.24
N LEU A 7 15.59 47.62 -8.28
CA LEU A 7 17.02 48.01 -8.22
C LEU A 7 17.72 47.26 -7.02
N SER A 8 18.93 47.70 -6.63
CA SER A 8 19.95 46.96 -5.85
C SER A 8 20.00 47.13 -4.32
N PHE A 9 20.64 46.16 -3.63
CA PHE A 9 21.47 46.22 -2.40
C PHE A 9 21.24 47.35 -1.36
N SER A 10 20.94 46.98 -0.11
CA SER A 10 21.86 47.08 1.07
C SER A 10 21.17 46.72 2.39
N ALA A 11 21.96 46.44 3.44
CA ALA A 11 21.50 45.87 4.71
C ALA A 11 20.95 46.88 5.74
N ALA A 12 20.04 46.41 6.60
CA ALA A 12 19.87 46.84 8.00
C ALA A 12 18.84 45.94 8.72
N TRP A 13 19.13 45.43 9.91
CA TRP A 13 18.09 45.01 10.86
C TRP A 13 18.48 45.35 12.31
N LEU A 14 17.59 46.11 12.95
CA LEU A 14 17.36 46.33 14.39
C LEU A 14 18.54 46.63 15.33
N GLY A 15 18.58 47.88 15.80
CA GLY A 15 19.02 48.20 17.17
C GLY A 15 17.81 48.65 18.00
N ALA A 16 17.62 48.05 19.18
CA ALA A 16 16.74 48.56 20.24
C ALA A 16 17.62 49.07 21.38
N GLY A 17 17.34 50.27 21.89
CA GLY A 17 18.20 50.94 22.88
C GLY A 17 17.78 50.73 24.32
N PHE A 18 18.70 51.03 25.25
CA PHE A 18 18.37 51.41 26.61
C PHE A 18 19.33 52.49 27.15
N LEU A 19 18.76 53.40 27.95
CA LEU A 19 19.42 54.46 28.73
C LEU A 19 20.37 53.86 29.80
N ALA A 20 21.24 54.62 30.50
CA ALA A 20 21.95 55.89 30.27
C ALA A 20 22.76 56.19 31.56
N CYS A 21 23.95 56.78 31.45
CA CYS A 21 24.42 57.86 32.34
C CYS A 21 25.78 58.40 31.87
N SER A 22 25.96 59.72 31.95
CA SER A 22 27.18 60.45 31.57
C SER A 22 27.44 61.55 32.61
N SER A 23 28.72 61.86 32.87
CA SER A 23 29.13 63.03 33.63
C SER A 23 30.55 63.48 33.24
N ASP A 24 30.64 64.31 32.21
CA ASP A 24 31.64 65.39 32.06
C ASP A 24 31.11 66.66 32.79
N PRO A 25 31.81 67.81 32.95
CA PRO A 25 32.95 68.34 32.13
C PRO A 25 33.96 69.20 32.97
N PRO A 26 34.63 70.28 32.47
CA PRO A 26 35.24 70.62 31.15
C PRO A 26 36.72 71.12 31.24
N ALA A 27 37.23 71.54 30.05
CA ALA A 27 38.18 72.67 29.82
C ALA A 27 39.69 72.39 29.89
N GLY A 28 40.55 73.09 29.13
CA GLY A 28 40.31 74.14 28.12
C GLY A 28 41.61 74.47 27.37
N GLY A 29 41.56 75.27 26.30
CA GLY A 29 42.74 75.53 25.44
C GLY A 29 43.16 77.01 25.32
N ALA A 30 44.22 77.21 24.52
CA ALA A 30 44.74 78.43 23.90
C ALA A 30 45.85 79.28 24.60
N ASP A 31 46.91 79.50 23.81
CA ASP A 31 47.77 80.69 23.63
C ASP A 31 48.73 81.25 24.73
N GLY A 32 50.05 81.19 24.44
CA GLY A 32 50.76 82.39 23.95
C GLY A 32 51.70 83.25 24.84
N GLY A 33 52.81 82.73 25.39
CA GLY A 33 54.06 83.48 25.76
C GLY A 33 53.98 84.66 26.76
N PRO A 34 55.07 85.43 27.06
CA PRO A 34 56.52 85.23 26.79
C PRO A 34 57.41 85.27 28.08
N VAL A 35 58.75 85.19 27.90
CA VAL A 35 59.86 85.35 28.88
C VAL A 35 60.01 86.84 29.31
N PRO A 36 60.29 87.26 30.59
CA PRO A 36 61.57 87.05 31.35
C PRO A 36 61.40 86.96 32.91
N THR A 37 62.39 87.02 33.84
CA THR A 37 63.86 87.31 33.86
C THR A 37 64.55 86.69 35.12
N ALA A 38 65.91 86.61 35.13
CA ALA A 38 66.90 86.71 36.24
C ALA A 38 66.53 86.35 37.72
N THR A 39 67.34 85.58 38.46
CA THR A 39 68.56 86.00 39.23
C THR A 39 69.03 84.79 40.11
N THR A 40 70.25 84.60 40.68
CA THR A 40 71.63 85.16 40.57
C THR A 40 72.65 84.17 41.20
N LEU A 41 73.96 84.34 40.93
CA LEU A 41 75.11 83.77 41.69
C LEU A 41 75.26 84.45 43.08
N PRO A 42 75.94 83.87 44.10
CA PRO A 42 77.41 83.62 44.17
C PRO A 42 77.74 82.18 44.66
N ASP A 43 78.95 81.73 45.05
CA ASP A 43 80.32 82.28 45.25
C ASP A 43 81.35 81.14 44.95
N GLY A 44 82.69 81.22 45.03
CA GLY A 44 83.60 82.30 45.46
C GLY A 44 84.84 81.82 46.26
N ALA A 45 85.74 81.00 45.69
CA ALA A 45 87.03 80.64 46.32
C ALA A 45 88.13 80.30 45.27
N PRO A 46 89.44 80.50 45.55
CA PRO A 46 90.45 80.74 44.50
C PRO A 46 91.38 79.57 44.12
N LEU A 47 92.06 79.74 42.99
CA LEU A 47 93.10 78.87 42.42
C LEU A 47 94.40 78.83 43.26
N PRO A 48 95.04 77.66 43.43
CA PRO A 48 96.49 77.51 43.56
C PRO A 48 97.18 77.51 42.17
N PRO A 49 98.51 77.74 42.09
CA PRO A 49 99.23 77.99 40.82
C PRO A 49 99.40 76.74 39.94
N PRO A 50 99.71 76.92 38.64
CA PRO A 50 100.07 75.81 37.75
C PRO A 50 101.43 75.21 38.16
N ASP A 51 101.59 73.89 38.00
CA ASP A 51 102.64 73.28 37.19
C ASP A 51 102.56 71.73 37.24
N ALA A 52 102.80 71.12 36.07
CA ALA A 52 102.84 69.69 35.72
C ALA A 52 101.53 69.06 35.21
N GLU A 53 101.48 68.84 33.89
CA GLU A 53 100.63 67.80 33.29
C GLU A 53 101.03 66.42 33.84
N PRO A 54 100.08 65.50 34.07
CA PRO A 54 100.40 64.13 34.44
C PRO A 54 101.02 63.40 33.24
N GLN A 55 102.34 63.24 33.25
CA GLN A 55 103.03 62.46 32.23
C GLN A 55 102.74 60.96 32.43
N CYS A 56 102.00 60.37 31.50
CA CYS A 56 101.76 58.94 31.46
C CYS A 56 102.94 58.20 30.82
N LYS A 57 103.18 56.95 31.24
CA LYS A 57 104.21 56.05 30.68
C LYS A 57 103.61 54.77 30.10
N ALA A 58 102.43 54.39 30.57
CA ALA A 58 101.59 53.33 30.01
C ALA A 58 100.13 53.78 29.99
N ASP A 59 99.31 53.10 29.18
CA ASP A 59 97.87 53.34 29.05
C ASP A 59 97.11 53.27 30.39
N THR A 60 97.61 52.47 31.33
CA THR A 60 97.08 52.32 32.70
C THR A 60 97.30 53.54 33.59
N ASP A 61 98.15 54.49 33.20
CA ASP A 61 98.40 55.72 33.97
C ASP A 61 97.35 56.81 33.67
N CYS A 62 96.35 56.50 32.83
CA CYS A 62 95.31 57.40 32.37
C CYS A 62 93.93 56.87 32.73
N ASP A 63 93.06 57.70 33.33
CA ASP A 63 91.67 57.33 33.62
C ASP A 63 90.86 57.01 32.34
N GLY A 64 91.27 57.56 31.19
CA GLY A 64 90.75 57.22 29.86
C GLY A 64 91.39 55.99 29.20
N GLY A 65 92.30 55.29 29.87
CA GLY A 65 92.92 54.05 29.40
C GLY A 65 93.84 54.19 28.18
N ARG A 66 94.34 55.39 27.86
CA ARG A 66 95.17 55.64 26.68
C ARG A 66 96.23 56.73 26.90
N CYS A 67 97.50 56.37 26.74
CA CYS A 67 98.66 57.25 26.83
C CYS A 67 99.29 57.49 25.46
N VAL A 68 99.25 58.73 24.96
CA VAL A 68 99.81 59.08 23.64
C VAL A 68 100.87 60.15 23.80
N ASN A 69 102.10 59.85 23.35
CA ASN A 69 103.26 60.76 23.42
C ASN A 69 103.57 61.32 24.83
N GLY A 70 103.18 60.60 25.88
CA GLY A 70 103.40 60.99 27.27
C GLY A 70 102.28 61.82 27.91
N SER A 71 101.18 62.11 27.20
CA SER A 71 99.98 62.75 27.77
C SER A 71 98.76 61.84 27.60
N CYS A 72 97.85 61.88 28.58
CA CYS A 72 96.62 61.09 28.51
C CYS A 72 95.68 61.64 27.43
N ALA A 73 95.28 60.78 26.50
CA ALA A 73 94.28 61.13 25.50
C ALA A 73 92.88 61.17 26.13
N ALA A 74 92.05 62.11 25.69
CA ALA A 74 90.63 62.09 26.04
C ALA A 74 89.92 60.89 25.37
N PRO A 75 88.96 60.23 26.05
CA PRO A 75 88.19 59.12 25.49
C PRO A 75 87.59 59.45 24.11
N SER A 76 87.67 58.52 23.18
CA SER A 76 87.18 58.72 21.81
C SER A 76 86.72 57.41 21.19
N ALA A 77 85.51 57.45 20.62
CA ALA A 77 84.74 56.35 20.02
C ALA A 77 85.40 55.57 18.84
N THR A 78 86.68 55.79 18.57
CA THR A 78 87.45 55.19 17.47
C THR A 78 88.95 55.08 17.80
N ASP A 79 89.34 55.13 19.08
CA ASP A 79 90.75 55.15 19.46
C ASP A 79 91.38 53.74 19.55
N GLY A 80 90.58 52.69 19.74
CA GLY A 80 91.05 51.31 19.85
C GLY A 80 91.15 50.77 21.28
N VAL A 81 90.70 51.51 22.29
CA VAL A 81 90.53 50.99 23.66
C VAL A 81 89.10 51.22 24.17
N LYS A 82 88.57 50.25 24.93
CA LYS A 82 87.24 50.37 25.54
C LYS A 82 87.27 51.39 26.68
N ASN A 83 86.86 52.63 26.40
CA ASN A 83 86.82 53.73 27.37
C ASN A 83 85.49 54.51 27.29
N GLY A 84 85.35 55.57 28.09
CA GLY A 84 84.11 56.37 28.10
C GLY A 84 82.86 55.56 28.52
N ASP A 85 81.77 55.70 27.76
CA ASP A 85 80.51 54.98 27.96
C ASP A 85 80.38 53.67 27.15
N GLU A 86 81.40 53.29 26.40
CA GLU A 86 81.42 52.13 25.49
C GLU A 86 81.10 50.78 26.16
N SER A 87 80.46 49.89 25.40
CA SER A 87 80.12 48.54 25.83
C SER A 87 80.93 47.43 25.17
N ASP A 88 81.64 47.71 24.06
CA ASP A 88 82.84 46.99 23.57
C ASP A 88 83.82 48.02 22.97
N VAL A 89 85.04 47.62 22.61
CA VAL A 89 86.05 48.53 22.05
C VAL A 89 85.51 49.26 20.82
N ASP A 90 85.54 50.60 20.86
CA ASP A 90 85.06 51.54 19.83
C ASP A 90 83.57 51.42 19.49
N CYS A 91 82.73 50.85 20.37
CA CYS A 91 81.30 50.74 20.09
C CYS A 91 80.37 50.65 21.31
N GLY A 92 79.10 51.02 21.09
CA GLY A 92 78.04 51.03 22.09
C GLY A 92 78.12 52.21 23.07
N GLY A 93 77.14 52.32 23.97
CA GLY A 93 76.89 53.56 24.69
C GLY A 93 76.25 54.63 23.79
N THR A 94 76.25 55.87 24.27
CA THR A 94 75.57 57.00 23.62
C THR A 94 76.45 57.76 22.63
N THR A 95 77.77 57.64 22.72
CA THR A 95 78.72 58.45 21.93
C THR A 95 79.43 57.69 20.82
N ALA A 96 79.52 56.36 20.89
CA ALA A 96 80.19 55.51 19.91
C ALA A 96 79.21 54.90 18.89
N PRO A 97 79.69 54.47 17.70
CA PRO A 97 78.84 53.74 16.76
C PRO A 97 78.32 52.44 17.38
N ARG A 98 77.19 51.94 16.88
CA ARG A 98 76.61 50.69 17.38
C ARG A 98 77.51 49.49 17.10
N CYS A 99 77.60 48.61 18.09
CA CYS A 99 78.37 47.38 18.09
C CYS A 99 77.82 46.35 17.08
N ALA A 100 78.72 45.79 16.28
CA ALA A 100 78.41 44.73 15.32
C ALA A 100 78.11 43.39 16.02
N LEU A 101 77.53 42.44 15.27
CA LEU A 101 77.24 41.08 15.74
C LEU A 101 78.45 40.41 16.44
N GLY A 102 78.23 39.88 17.64
CA GLY A 102 79.23 39.19 18.46
C GLY A 102 80.05 40.08 19.40
N LYS A 103 79.81 41.40 19.39
CA LYS A 103 80.42 42.36 20.32
C LYS A 103 79.65 42.45 21.63
N ALA A 104 80.32 42.84 22.70
CA ALA A 104 79.71 43.05 24.01
C ALA A 104 78.74 44.26 24.01
N CYS A 105 77.73 44.21 24.88
CA CYS A 105 76.71 45.24 25.04
C CYS A 105 76.19 45.29 26.49
N ARG A 106 75.62 46.42 26.88
CA ARG A 106 74.93 46.64 28.16
C ARG A 106 73.42 46.80 27.97
N GLU A 107 73.01 47.49 26.92
CA GLU A 107 71.61 47.74 26.60
C GLU A 107 71.33 47.59 25.09
N GLN A 108 70.04 47.57 24.71
CA GLN A 108 69.64 47.18 23.36
C GLN A 108 70.03 48.19 22.28
N ASP A 109 70.16 49.46 22.63
CA ASP A 109 70.60 50.51 21.70
C ASP A 109 72.09 50.45 21.35
N ASP A 110 72.89 49.67 22.08
CA ASP A 110 74.32 49.46 21.79
C ASP A 110 74.54 48.71 20.48
N CYS A 111 73.59 47.91 20.00
CA CYS A 111 73.81 46.88 18.99
C CYS A 111 73.25 47.27 17.61
N ASP A 112 74.05 47.07 16.55
CA ASP A 112 73.64 47.43 15.19
C ASP A 112 72.63 46.41 14.64
N ALA A 113 71.38 46.87 14.47
CA ALA A 113 70.24 46.12 13.95
C ALA A 113 70.02 44.71 14.58
N THR A 114 70.51 44.50 15.81
CA THR A 114 70.47 43.22 16.54
C THR A 114 70.24 43.47 18.04
N PRO A 115 69.59 42.56 18.79
CA PRO A 115 69.37 42.69 20.23
C PRO A 115 70.61 42.38 21.07
N CYS A 116 70.69 43.01 22.25
CA CYS A 116 71.68 42.72 23.28
C CYS A 116 71.21 41.53 24.14
N ILE A 117 71.76 40.33 23.92
CA ILE A 117 71.33 39.09 24.59
C ILE A 117 72.48 38.51 25.40
N GLY A 118 72.30 38.45 26.72
CA GLY A 118 73.32 37.93 27.64
C GLY A 118 74.62 38.74 27.64
N GLY A 119 74.55 40.05 27.37
CA GLY A 119 75.70 40.96 27.31
C GLY A 119 76.47 40.96 26.00
N GLU A 120 75.94 40.36 24.93
CA GLU A 120 76.52 40.40 23.57
C GLU A 120 75.44 40.69 22.51
N CYS A 121 75.79 41.44 21.47
CA CYS A 121 74.95 41.67 20.30
C CYS A 121 74.78 40.37 19.52
N LYS A 122 73.61 39.73 19.65
CA LYS A 122 73.34 38.42 19.03
C LYS A 122 72.27 38.56 17.96
N LYS A 123 72.30 37.66 16.98
CA LYS A 123 71.24 37.59 15.98
C LYS A 123 69.95 37.16 16.70
N PRO A 124 68.80 37.83 16.44
CA PRO A 124 67.50 37.41 16.95
C PRO A 124 67.25 35.91 16.78
N SER A 125 66.74 35.26 17.83
CA SER A 125 66.47 33.83 17.86
C SER A 125 65.14 33.54 18.58
N PRO A 126 64.31 32.61 18.08
CA PRO A 126 62.98 32.29 18.64
C PRO A 126 62.95 31.65 20.04
N THR A 127 64.02 31.79 20.82
CA THR A 127 64.25 31.21 22.15
C THR A 127 65.32 31.99 22.94
N ASP A 128 65.41 33.32 22.76
CA ASP A 128 66.45 34.16 23.36
C ASP A 128 66.01 34.99 24.60
N GLY A 129 64.75 34.85 25.01
CA GLY A 129 64.17 35.50 26.19
C GLY A 129 63.57 36.88 25.90
N LEU A 130 63.55 37.32 24.64
CA LEU A 130 62.91 38.56 24.22
C LEU A 130 61.59 38.26 23.49
N ARG A 131 60.92 39.33 23.06
CA ARG A 131 59.82 39.25 22.09
C ARG A 131 60.23 40.08 20.89
N ASP A 132 60.78 39.44 19.87
CA ASP A 132 61.26 40.13 18.67
C ASP A 132 60.85 39.41 17.37
N ASN A 133 61.47 39.77 16.24
CA ASN A 133 61.09 39.30 14.89
C ASN A 133 59.56 39.40 14.62
N ASP A 134 58.89 38.25 14.51
CA ASP A 134 57.46 38.08 14.28
C ASP A 134 56.72 37.41 15.45
N GLU A 135 57.35 37.39 16.63
CA GLU A 135 56.80 36.76 17.85
C GLU A 135 55.62 37.51 18.47
N THR A 136 54.68 36.74 18.99
CA THR A 136 53.44 37.29 19.55
C THR A 136 53.44 37.37 21.08
N ASP A 137 54.27 36.58 21.74
CA ASP A 137 54.68 36.70 23.14
C ASP A 137 56.17 36.31 23.23
N VAL A 138 56.81 36.45 24.39
CA VAL A 138 58.23 36.13 24.58
C VAL A 138 58.51 34.67 24.22
N ASP A 139 59.47 34.44 23.31
CA ASP A 139 59.90 33.14 22.77
C ASP A 139 58.78 32.32 22.08
N CYS A 140 57.66 32.93 21.64
CA CYS A 140 56.58 32.16 21.00
C CYS A 140 55.65 32.91 20.02
N GLY A 141 55.08 32.11 19.11
CA GLY A 141 54.13 32.52 18.08
C GLY A 141 54.78 33.00 16.78
N GLY A 142 53.98 33.53 15.85
CA GLY A 142 54.49 33.92 14.53
C GLY A 142 54.78 32.73 13.61
N LEU A 143 55.76 32.89 12.72
CA LEU A 143 56.14 31.90 11.72
C LEU A 143 57.25 30.96 12.19
N VAL A 144 58.20 31.48 12.98
CA VAL A 144 59.49 30.83 13.29
C VAL A 144 59.55 30.25 14.71
N ALA A 145 58.93 30.91 15.69
CA ALA A 145 58.99 30.49 17.09
C ALA A 145 58.03 29.34 17.42
N PRO A 146 58.27 28.59 18.52
CA PRO A 146 57.33 27.55 18.95
C PRO A 146 55.97 28.17 19.28
N LYS A 147 54.93 27.35 19.24
CA LYS A 147 53.57 27.80 19.56
C LYS A 147 53.43 28.17 21.03
N CYS A 148 52.81 29.32 21.29
CA CYS A 148 52.49 29.82 22.62
C CYS A 148 51.53 28.89 23.39
N ALA A 149 51.80 28.71 24.68
CA ALA A 149 50.92 28.02 25.62
C ALA A 149 49.68 28.87 25.99
N ASP A 150 48.71 28.28 26.66
CA ASP A 150 47.50 28.99 27.09
C ASP A 150 47.84 30.17 28.03
N GLY A 151 47.12 31.29 27.86
CA GLY A 151 47.35 32.52 28.62
C GLY A 151 48.42 33.47 28.05
N LYS A 152 49.18 33.04 27.05
CA LYS A 152 50.16 33.86 26.31
C LYS A 152 49.51 34.70 25.20
N SER A 153 50.16 35.78 24.82
CA SER A 153 49.71 36.72 23.77
C SER A 153 49.78 36.11 22.36
N CYS A 154 48.84 36.48 21.50
CA CYS A 154 48.71 35.98 20.13
C CYS A 154 48.07 37.02 19.20
N ILE A 155 48.31 36.89 17.90
CA ILE A 155 47.64 37.67 16.85
C ILE A 155 46.54 36.83 16.18
N ASN A 156 46.79 35.54 15.98
CA ASN A 156 45.87 34.60 15.33
C ASN A 156 46.05 33.17 15.86
N GLY A 157 45.17 32.24 15.45
CA GLY A 157 45.18 30.87 15.95
C GLY A 157 46.50 30.11 15.72
N ARG A 158 47.26 30.40 14.65
CA ARG A 158 48.55 29.73 14.37
C ARG A 158 49.52 29.85 15.54
N ASP A 159 49.51 30.99 16.21
CA ASP A 159 50.45 31.33 17.28
C ASP A 159 50.26 30.42 18.51
N CYS A 160 49.07 29.87 18.71
CA CYS A 160 48.69 29.11 19.90
C CYS A 160 48.84 27.59 19.71
N ALA A 161 49.26 26.91 20.78
CA ALA A 161 49.34 25.45 20.86
C ALA A 161 47.96 24.80 20.61
N SER A 162 46.91 25.38 21.21
CA SER A 162 45.50 25.01 21.04
C SER A 162 44.87 25.36 19.70
N ALA A 163 45.56 26.14 18.86
CA ALA A 163 45.02 26.87 17.72
C ALA A 163 43.98 27.97 18.02
N VAL A 164 43.70 28.28 19.31
CA VAL A 164 42.66 29.26 19.71
C VAL A 164 43.28 30.56 20.21
N CYS A 165 43.23 31.61 19.39
CA CYS A 165 43.52 32.98 19.81
C CYS A 165 42.21 33.76 19.99
N ARG A 166 41.84 34.13 21.23
CA ARG A 166 40.62 34.92 21.52
C ARG A 166 40.93 36.10 22.45
N ALA A 167 40.61 37.30 21.97
CA ALA A 167 40.98 38.58 22.59
C ALA A 167 42.51 38.70 22.81
N PHE A 168 43.28 38.43 21.74
CA PHE A 168 44.75 38.50 21.69
C PHE A 168 45.50 37.62 22.70
N VAL A 169 44.84 36.59 23.25
CA VAL A 169 45.44 35.63 24.19
C VAL A 169 45.04 34.20 23.82
N CYS A 170 45.99 33.28 23.90
CA CYS A 170 45.79 31.85 23.68
C CYS A 170 44.86 31.27 24.74
N ARG A 171 43.89 30.46 24.31
CA ARG A 171 42.92 29.78 25.17
C ARG A 171 43.07 28.27 25.07
N ALA A 172 42.77 27.59 26.16
CA ALA A 172 42.70 26.13 26.19
C ALA A 172 41.67 25.61 25.17
N PRO A 173 41.90 24.41 24.59
CA PRO A 173 40.94 23.69 23.77
C PRO A 173 39.55 23.59 24.39
N SER A 174 38.49 23.77 23.59
CA SER A 174 37.10 23.68 24.02
C SER A 174 36.21 23.21 22.88
N ILE A 175 35.27 22.29 23.19
CA ILE A 175 34.35 21.59 22.26
C ILE A 175 33.29 22.47 21.55
N THR A 176 33.55 23.78 21.46
CA THR A 176 32.70 24.86 20.90
C THR A 176 33.55 26.09 20.52
N ASP A 177 34.86 25.92 20.34
CA ASP A 177 35.78 27.02 20.06
C ASP A 177 35.91 27.33 18.56
N GLY A 178 35.46 26.42 17.69
CA GLY A 178 35.42 26.56 16.24
C GLY A 178 36.67 26.05 15.51
N VAL A 179 37.61 25.38 16.19
CA VAL A 179 38.78 24.76 15.57
C VAL A 179 38.97 23.32 16.05
N LYS A 180 39.29 22.41 15.11
CA LYS A 180 39.61 21.02 15.47
C LYS A 180 40.86 20.96 16.35
N ASN A 181 40.70 20.71 17.64
CA ASN A 181 41.80 20.59 18.61
C ASN A 181 41.50 19.53 19.69
N GLY A 182 42.38 19.39 20.69
CA GLY A 182 42.18 18.45 21.79
C GLY A 182 42.01 16.98 21.33
N ASP A 183 40.93 16.34 21.77
CA ASP A 183 40.59 14.94 21.46
C ASP A 183 39.63 14.80 20.25
N GLU A 184 39.33 15.89 19.54
CA GLU A 184 38.27 15.94 18.51
C GLU A 184 38.65 15.24 17.19
N THR A 185 37.67 14.61 16.53
CA THR A 185 37.87 14.02 15.20
C THR A 185 37.49 14.96 14.07
N TYR A 186 36.58 15.90 14.32
CA TYR A 186 36.27 17.03 13.45
C TYR A 186 35.93 18.27 14.29
N ILE A 187 35.78 19.44 13.67
CA ILE A 187 35.64 20.73 14.38
C ILE A 187 34.49 20.66 15.40
N ASP A 188 34.80 20.88 16.68
CA ASP A 188 33.85 20.86 17.80
C ASP A 188 33.10 19.50 17.98
N CYS A 189 33.59 18.38 17.41
CA CYS A 189 32.89 17.09 17.49
C CYS A 189 33.79 15.82 17.45
N GLY A 190 33.23 14.72 17.95
CA GLY A 190 33.84 13.40 18.01
C GLY A 190 34.88 13.21 19.12
N GLY A 191 35.51 12.04 19.16
CA GLY A 191 36.37 11.65 20.26
C GLY A 191 35.57 11.39 21.55
N THR A 192 36.23 11.51 22.71
CA THR A 192 35.65 11.09 24.00
C THR A 192 34.94 12.20 24.79
N LYS A 193 34.98 13.46 24.33
CA LYS A 193 34.53 14.62 25.12
C LYS A 193 33.59 15.57 24.37
N ALA A 194 33.71 15.67 23.04
CA ALA A 194 32.84 16.51 22.22
C ALA A 194 31.55 15.74 21.87
N PRO A 195 30.47 16.42 21.44
CA PRO A 195 29.29 15.74 20.89
C PRO A 195 29.66 14.91 19.66
N ALA A 196 28.88 13.88 19.36
CA ALA A 196 29.08 13.07 18.16
C ALA A 196 28.82 13.90 16.90
N CYS A 197 29.67 13.73 15.88
CA CYS A 197 29.60 14.42 14.61
C CYS A 197 28.37 14.03 13.76
N ALA A 198 28.02 14.87 12.79
CA ALA A 198 26.90 14.65 11.89
C ALA A 198 27.29 13.79 10.68
N ALA A 199 26.31 13.39 9.88
CA ALA A 199 26.56 12.61 8.67
C ALA A 199 27.39 13.40 7.65
N GLY A 200 28.47 12.79 7.14
CA GLY A 200 29.45 13.41 6.24
C GLY A 200 30.72 13.93 6.94
N ASP A 201 30.67 14.17 8.26
CA ASP A 201 31.81 14.71 9.01
C ASP A 201 32.92 13.65 9.22
N PRO A 202 34.20 14.07 9.28
CA PRO A 202 35.33 13.19 9.60
C PRO A 202 35.25 12.45 10.95
N CYS A 203 35.55 11.15 10.91
CA CYS A 203 35.53 10.26 12.08
C CYS A 203 36.74 9.31 12.09
N LEU A 204 37.07 8.75 13.25
CA LEU A 204 38.07 7.70 13.42
C LEU A 204 37.45 6.35 13.80
N VAL A 205 36.42 6.38 14.67
CA VAL A 205 35.69 5.24 15.23
C VAL A 205 34.17 5.48 15.19
N ALA A 206 33.40 4.42 15.36
CA ALA A 206 31.92 4.44 15.39
C ALA A 206 31.34 5.51 16.33
N SER A 207 31.85 5.61 17.56
CA SER A 207 31.35 6.54 18.59
C SER A 207 31.55 8.02 18.28
N ASP A 208 32.38 8.36 17.28
CA ASP A 208 32.52 9.74 16.83
C ASP A 208 31.29 10.23 16.06
N CYS A 209 30.40 9.33 15.63
CA CYS A 209 29.29 9.61 14.73
C CYS A 209 27.94 9.49 15.44
N THR A 210 27.02 10.41 15.16
CA THR A 210 25.63 10.35 15.69
C THR A 210 24.88 9.08 15.25
N SER A 211 25.22 8.52 14.09
CA SER A 211 24.72 7.25 13.56
C SER A 211 25.38 6.00 14.17
N LEU A 212 26.44 6.17 14.97
CA LEU A 212 27.36 5.11 15.40
C LEU A 212 28.05 4.35 14.24
N VAL A 213 28.06 4.92 13.03
CA VAL A 213 28.67 4.31 11.83
C VAL A 213 29.72 5.25 11.23
N CYS A 214 31.00 4.91 11.43
CA CYS A 214 32.13 5.56 10.77
C CYS A 214 32.57 4.72 9.56
N LEU A 215 32.45 5.28 8.35
CA LEU A 215 32.74 4.55 7.11
C LEU A 215 34.26 4.29 6.94
N PRO A 216 34.65 3.30 6.12
CA PRO A 216 36.06 3.08 5.75
C PRO A 216 36.74 4.32 5.13
N THR A 217 35.96 5.22 4.53
CA THR A 217 36.38 6.53 4.01
C THR A 217 36.67 7.58 5.08
N LYS A 218 36.54 7.24 6.37
CA LYS A 218 36.71 8.14 7.52
C LYS A 218 35.74 9.31 7.57
N ALA A 219 34.51 9.06 7.11
CA ALA A 219 33.37 9.98 7.26
C ALA A 219 32.18 9.26 7.94
N CYS A 220 31.41 9.99 8.73
CA CYS A 220 30.20 9.47 9.37
C CYS A 220 29.11 9.17 8.35
N ALA A 221 28.50 7.99 8.43
CA ALA A 221 27.33 7.67 7.63
C ALA A 221 26.08 8.40 8.16
N GLY A 222 25.06 8.54 7.30
CA GLY A 222 23.69 8.73 7.79
C GLY A 222 23.24 7.51 8.61
N ALA A 223 22.25 7.72 9.49
CA ALA A 223 21.52 6.63 10.13
C ALA A 223 20.57 5.99 9.11
N TYR A 224 20.68 4.68 8.88
CA TYR A 224 19.81 3.94 7.96
C TYR A 224 19.21 2.72 8.65
N THR A 225 17.94 2.42 8.35
CA THR A 225 17.16 1.31 8.92
C THR A 225 17.54 -0.08 8.38
N ASN A 226 18.78 -0.22 7.90
CA ASN A 226 19.35 -1.43 7.29
C ASN A 226 20.91 -1.40 7.22
N ASP A 227 21.58 -0.72 8.16
CA ASP A 227 23.04 -0.59 8.20
C ASP A 227 23.76 -1.54 9.19
N GLY A 228 23.00 -2.34 9.96
CA GLY A 228 23.52 -3.30 10.93
C GLY A 228 23.68 -2.74 12.35
N VAL A 229 23.29 -1.48 12.62
CA VAL A 229 23.51 -0.81 13.90
C VAL A 229 22.23 -0.11 14.37
N LYS A 230 21.74 -0.46 15.58
CA LYS A 230 20.55 0.17 16.19
C LYS A 230 20.69 1.69 16.32
N ASN A 231 20.19 2.45 15.34
CA ASN A 231 20.36 3.89 15.25
C ASN A 231 19.09 4.61 14.71
N GLY A 232 19.13 5.96 14.66
CA GLY A 232 18.03 6.74 14.08
C GLY A 232 16.67 6.52 14.76
N THR A 233 15.67 6.09 13.99
CA THR A 233 14.26 5.97 14.41
C THR A 233 13.84 4.57 14.86
N GLU A 234 14.72 3.57 14.73
CA GLU A 234 14.30 2.17 14.86
C GLU A 234 14.17 1.69 16.32
N THR A 235 13.69 0.46 16.50
CA THR A 235 13.36 -0.10 17.82
C THR A 235 14.15 -1.36 18.17
N ASP A 236 14.68 -2.08 17.19
CA ASP A 236 15.80 -3.03 17.30
C ASP A 236 16.70 -2.87 16.05
N VAL A 237 17.87 -3.52 16.01
CA VAL A 237 18.82 -3.45 14.88
C VAL A 237 18.09 -3.79 13.57
N ASP A 238 18.12 -2.84 12.63
CA ASP A 238 17.52 -2.88 11.29
C ASP A 238 16.00 -3.12 11.27
N CYS A 239 15.25 -2.84 12.35
CA CYS A 239 13.80 -3.04 12.37
C CYS A 239 13.00 -2.18 13.37
N GLY A 240 11.71 -2.01 13.04
CA GLY A 240 10.73 -1.29 13.84
C GLY A 240 10.87 0.23 13.74
N GLY A 241 9.83 0.97 14.12
CA GLY A 241 9.76 2.42 13.89
C GLY A 241 9.55 2.82 12.41
N PRO A 242 9.39 4.13 12.14
CA PRO A 242 9.12 4.62 10.79
C PRO A 242 10.26 4.35 9.81
N GLY A 243 9.94 3.79 8.64
CA GLY A 243 10.89 3.58 7.54
C GLY A 243 11.76 2.32 7.64
N ALA A 244 11.65 1.55 8.74
CA ALA A 244 12.28 0.25 8.89
C ALA A 244 11.31 -0.89 8.50
N PRO A 245 11.80 -2.10 8.18
CA PRO A 245 10.96 -3.28 8.13
C PRO A 245 10.42 -3.63 9.54
N VAL A 246 9.34 -4.38 9.62
CA VAL A 246 8.80 -4.85 10.90
C VAL A 246 9.72 -5.90 11.56
N CYS A 247 9.86 -5.81 12.87
CA CYS A 247 10.67 -6.69 13.69
C CYS A 247 10.04 -8.08 13.85
N ALA A 248 10.87 -9.12 13.78
CA ALA A 248 10.50 -10.49 14.08
C ALA A 248 10.23 -10.71 15.59
N THR A 249 9.62 -11.84 15.95
CA THR A 249 9.38 -12.22 17.36
C THR A 249 10.65 -12.19 18.22
N GLY A 250 10.54 -11.64 19.43
CA GLY A 250 11.62 -11.56 20.41
C GLY A 250 12.58 -10.37 20.23
N LYS A 251 12.45 -9.61 19.13
CA LYS A 251 13.12 -8.32 18.92
C LYS A 251 12.48 -7.22 19.78
N GLU A 252 13.23 -6.19 20.13
CA GLU A 252 12.75 -5.03 20.88
C GLU A 252 11.73 -4.19 20.08
N CYS A 253 10.78 -3.57 20.79
CA CYS A 253 9.75 -2.70 20.21
C CYS A 253 9.36 -1.58 21.17
N LYS A 254 8.79 -0.50 20.63
CA LYS A 254 8.18 0.61 21.39
C LYS A 254 6.66 0.59 21.25
N VAL A 255 6.14 0.18 20.08
CA VAL A 255 4.71 0.05 19.79
C VAL A 255 4.43 -1.27 19.08
N GLY A 256 3.18 -1.75 19.15
CA GLY A 256 2.77 -2.99 18.46
C GLY A 256 3.11 -2.98 16.97
N GLY A 257 2.91 -1.85 16.28
CA GLY A 257 3.20 -1.70 14.85
C GLY A 257 4.68 -1.83 14.44
N ASP A 258 5.61 -1.86 15.39
CA ASP A 258 7.01 -2.20 15.10
C ASP A 258 7.19 -3.68 14.77
N CYS A 259 6.26 -4.53 15.19
CA CYS A 259 6.36 -5.98 15.16
C CYS A 259 5.61 -6.58 13.99
N ASP A 260 6.16 -7.67 13.43
CA ASP A 260 5.49 -8.49 12.42
C ASP A 260 4.14 -9.03 12.91
N SER A 261 4.00 -9.35 14.21
CA SER A 261 2.70 -9.73 14.79
C SER A 261 1.77 -8.54 15.02
N LYS A 262 2.23 -7.29 14.95
CA LYS A 262 1.56 -6.07 15.44
C LYS A 262 1.36 -6.00 16.97
N PHE A 263 1.99 -6.89 17.75
CA PHE A 263 1.89 -6.91 19.22
C PHE A 263 3.27 -6.92 19.90
N CYS A 264 3.34 -6.18 21.00
CA CYS A 264 4.55 -5.86 21.74
C CYS A 264 4.24 -6.02 23.23
N SER A 265 5.05 -6.81 23.96
CA SER A 265 4.79 -7.19 25.36
C SER A 265 6.06 -7.10 26.21
N LEU A 266 5.91 -6.95 27.52
CA LEU A 266 7.06 -6.82 28.43
C LEU A 266 7.69 -8.19 28.72
N ASP A 267 8.94 -8.38 28.31
CA ASP A 267 9.75 -9.57 28.60
C ASP A 267 11.13 -9.15 29.14
N GLY A 268 11.48 -9.65 30.33
CA GLY A 268 12.74 -9.31 31.00
C GLY A 268 12.90 -7.82 31.36
N GLY A 269 11.80 -7.04 31.41
CA GLY A 269 11.82 -5.60 31.66
C GLY A 269 11.94 -4.73 30.40
N VAL A 270 12.05 -5.33 29.22
CA VAL A 270 12.09 -4.63 27.93
C VAL A 270 10.84 -5.02 27.12
N LEU A 271 10.32 -4.10 26.32
CA LEU A 271 9.22 -4.39 25.39
C LEU A 271 9.75 -5.15 24.18
N LYS A 272 9.18 -6.33 23.90
CA LYS A 272 9.57 -7.22 22.79
C LYS A 272 8.38 -7.72 21.97
N CYS A 273 8.64 -7.98 20.70
CA CYS A 273 7.66 -8.44 19.73
C CYS A 273 7.14 -9.84 20.08
N GLU A 274 5.82 -9.96 20.18
CA GLU A 274 5.17 -11.23 20.47
C GLU A 274 5.24 -12.19 19.28
N PRO A 275 5.21 -13.52 19.52
CA PRO A 275 4.83 -14.47 18.49
C PRO A 275 3.40 -14.21 18.02
N ARG A 276 3.10 -14.66 16.79
CA ARG A 276 1.73 -14.79 16.30
C ARG A 276 0.97 -15.86 17.10
N LYS A 277 -0.33 -15.67 17.34
CA LYS A 277 -1.13 -16.45 18.29
C LYS A 277 -2.54 -16.68 17.76
N ALA A 278 -2.94 -17.95 17.66
CA ALA A 278 -4.30 -18.32 17.31
C ALA A 278 -5.35 -17.69 18.26
N GLY A 279 -6.49 -17.28 17.72
CA GLY A 279 -7.55 -16.57 18.41
C GLY A 279 -7.34 -15.05 18.51
N ARG A 280 -6.31 -14.50 17.85
CA ARG A 280 -6.02 -13.06 17.83
C ARG A 280 -5.66 -12.63 16.41
N LYS A 281 -6.40 -11.64 15.89
CA LYS A 281 -6.08 -10.98 14.62
C LYS A 281 -4.69 -10.34 14.68
N ASP A 282 -3.69 -10.93 14.03
CA ASP A 282 -2.31 -10.50 14.12
C ASP A 282 -1.55 -10.59 12.78
N GLY A 283 -0.42 -9.89 12.68
CA GLY A 283 0.25 -9.68 11.38
C GLY A 283 -0.64 -9.02 10.33
N ASP A 284 -0.59 -9.47 9.08
CA ASP A 284 -1.39 -8.90 7.98
C ASP A 284 -2.77 -9.52 7.80
N GLU A 285 -3.21 -10.35 8.75
CA GLU A 285 -4.55 -10.94 8.81
C GLU A 285 -5.67 -9.91 8.61
N THR A 286 -6.75 -10.33 7.94
CA THR A 286 -7.92 -9.49 7.71
C THR A 286 -9.08 -9.83 8.63
N ASP A 287 -9.15 -11.05 9.15
CA ASP A 287 -9.98 -11.48 10.28
C ASP A 287 -9.14 -12.41 11.17
N ILE A 288 -9.65 -12.80 12.34
CA ILE A 288 -8.93 -13.65 13.31
C ILE A 288 -8.51 -14.96 12.65
N ASP A 289 -7.22 -15.26 12.67
CA ASP A 289 -6.58 -16.48 12.15
C ASP A 289 -6.72 -16.67 10.62
N CYS A 290 -7.08 -15.63 9.86
CA CYS A 290 -7.26 -15.76 8.40
C CYS A 290 -7.07 -14.47 7.57
N GLY A 291 -6.80 -14.68 6.28
CA GLY A 291 -6.63 -13.63 5.27
C GLY A 291 -5.25 -12.97 5.30
N GLY A 292 -5.04 -11.97 4.44
CA GLY A 292 -3.73 -11.37 4.24
C GLY A 292 -2.81 -12.27 3.40
N THR A 293 -1.52 -12.25 3.70
CA THR A 293 -0.50 -13.11 3.09
C THR A 293 0.02 -14.18 4.05
N VAL A 294 -0.24 -14.02 5.35
CA VAL A 294 0.39 -14.85 6.38
C VAL A 294 -0.50 -15.95 6.98
N ALA A 295 -1.81 -15.85 6.79
CA ALA A 295 -2.80 -16.78 7.31
C ALA A 295 -3.61 -17.43 6.16
N PRO A 296 -4.26 -18.59 6.36
CA PRO A 296 -5.07 -19.22 5.32
C PRO A 296 -6.25 -18.31 4.92
N PRO A 297 -6.78 -18.42 3.68
CA PRO A 297 -7.93 -17.64 3.26
C PRO A 297 -9.15 -17.87 4.17
N CYS A 298 -9.83 -16.78 4.50
CA CYS A 298 -11.02 -16.74 5.34
C CYS A 298 -12.23 -17.40 4.69
N ALA A 299 -13.09 -17.98 5.53
CA ALA A 299 -14.43 -18.42 5.15
C ALA A 299 -15.34 -17.22 4.81
N SER A 300 -16.53 -17.49 4.24
CA SER A 300 -17.55 -16.48 3.97
C SER A 300 -17.94 -15.67 5.22
N GLU A 301 -18.38 -14.43 5.02
CA GLU A 301 -18.80 -13.44 6.03
C GLU A 301 -17.68 -12.89 6.94
N ARG A 302 -16.47 -13.47 6.89
CA ARG A 302 -15.27 -12.97 7.57
C ARG A 302 -14.69 -11.73 6.92
N ALA A 303 -13.97 -10.89 7.66
CA ALA A 303 -13.40 -9.64 7.17
C ALA A 303 -12.26 -9.84 6.14
N CYS A 304 -12.23 -9.01 5.10
CA CYS A 304 -11.26 -9.06 4.00
C CYS A 304 -10.91 -7.66 3.47
N LEU A 305 -9.75 -7.56 2.81
CA LEU A 305 -9.28 -6.35 2.12
C LEU A 305 -9.04 -6.61 0.62
N ALA A 306 -8.72 -7.85 0.25
CA ALA A 306 -8.46 -8.32 -1.10
C ALA A 306 -9.09 -9.70 -1.34
N ASP A 307 -9.30 -10.05 -2.61
CA ASP A 307 -9.93 -11.31 -3.01
C ASP A 307 -9.19 -12.56 -2.52
N ARG A 308 -7.85 -12.51 -2.46
CA ARG A 308 -7.01 -13.61 -1.96
C ARG A 308 -7.24 -13.93 -0.49
N ASP A 309 -7.79 -12.99 0.27
CA ASP A 309 -8.07 -13.18 1.68
C ASP A 309 -9.24 -14.15 1.90
N CYS A 310 -9.94 -14.55 0.84
CA CYS A 310 -11.17 -15.33 0.88
C CYS A 310 -11.03 -16.68 0.17
N GLN A 311 -11.58 -17.75 0.76
CA GLN A 311 -11.64 -19.10 0.16
C GLN A 311 -12.38 -19.12 -1.18
N SER A 312 -13.31 -18.18 -1.37
CA SER A 312 -14.06 -17.95 -2.60
C SER A 312 -13.31 -17.14 -3.65
N ALA A 313 -12.08 -16.67 -3.37
CA ALA A 313 -11.37 -15.67 -4.18
C ALA A 313 -12.21 -14.41 -4.47
N ALA A 314 -13.06 -14.00 -3.52
CA ALA A 314 -14.01 -12.90 -3.69
C ALA A 314 -14.26 -12.14 -2.39
N CYS A 315 -13.72 -10.92 -2.31
CA CYS A 315 -13.96 -9.98 -1.22
C CYS A 315 -15.02 -8.94 -1.64
N SER A 316 -15.99 -8.67 -0.76
CA SER A 316 -16.99 -7.63 -1.00
C SER A 316 -16.34 -6.24 -1.04
N ALA A 317 -16.50 -5.53 -2.16
CA ALA A 317 -16.00 -4.17 -2.30
C ALA A 317 -16.66 -3.20 -1.29
N THR A 318 -17.94 -3.45 -0.99
CA THR A 318 -18.83 -2.67 -0.13
C THR A 318 -18.78 -3.09 1.34
N LYS A 319 -19.00 -4.38 1.64
CA LYS A 319 -19.15 -4.91 3.01
C LYS A 319 -17.81 -5.24 3.68
N LYS A 320 -16.71 -5.30 2.91
CA LYS A 320 -15.37 -5.74 3.36
C LYS A 320 -15.37 -7.11 4.04
N THR A 321 -16.25 -7.99 3.57
CA THR A 321 -16.34 -9.38 4.02
C THR A 321 -16.29 -10.35 2.85
N CYS A 322 -15.79 -11.56 3.12
CA CYS A 322 -15.65 -12.61 2.13
C CYS A 322 -17.00 -13.10 1.64
N LEU A 323 -17.15 -13.15 0.32
CA LEU A 323 -18.36 -13.59 -0.34
C LEU A 323 -18.42 -15.12 -0.39
N GLU A 324 -19.61 -15.69 -0.54
CA GLU A 324 -19.80 -17.15 -0.64
C GLU A 324 -19.26 -17.73 -1.96
N GLY A 325 -19.07 -16.89 -2.98
CA GLY A 325 -18.55 -17.25 -4.30
C GLY A 325 -18.20 -16.02 -5.15
N PRO A 326 -17.38 -16.18 -6.21
CA PRO A 326 -17.08 -15.13 -7.18
C PRO A 326 -18.28 -14.43 -7.80
N SER A 327 -19.39 -15.15 -8.05
CA SER A 327 -20.59 -14.59 -8.68
C SER A 327 -21.30 -13.55 -7.82
N CYS A 328 -21.10 -13.61 -6.50
CA CYS A 328 -21.76 -12.74 -5.52
C CYS A 328 -21.23 -11.31 -5.53
N ARG A 329 -20.16 -11.02 -6.29
CA ARG A 329 -19.58 -9.67 -6.42
C ARG A 329 -20.53 -8.67 -7.09
N ALA A 330 -21.50 -9.15 -7.87
CA ALA A 330 -22.55 -8.28 -8.39
C ALA A 330 -23.35 -7.67 -7.23
N ALA A 331 -23.37 -6.35 -7.08
CA ALA A 331 -24.11 -5.70 -6.00
C ALA A 331 -25.61 -6.05 -6.09
N GLN A 332 -26.19 -5.85 -7.28
CA GLN A 332 -27.50 -6.32 -7.68
C GLN A 332 -27.41 -7.80 -8.07
N GLY A 333 -28.19 -8.67 -7.42
CA GLY A 333 -28.26 -10.08 -7.80
C GLY A 333 -27.12 -10.96 -7.29
N GLY A 334 -26.06 -10.41 -6.71
CA GLY A 334 -25.07 -11.16 -5.93
C GLY A 334 -25.18 -10.85 -4.43
N GLU A 335 -24.91 -9.61 -4.03
CA GLU A 335 -24.96 -9.19 -2.61
C GLU A 335 -26.38 -8.88 -2.09
N THR A 336 -27.39 -8.76 -2.97
CA THR A 336 -28.75 -8.31 -2.63
C THR A 336 -29.87 -9.10 -3.33
N CYS A 337 -30.47 -10.05 -2.60
CA CYS A 337 -31.73 -10.75 -2.91
C CYS A 337 -32.59 -10.87 -1.63
N GLY A 338 -33.85 -11.28 -1.75
CA GLY A 338 -34.72 -11.49 -0.57
C GLY A 338 -35.96 -10.62 -0.59
N THR A 339 -36.50 -10.31 0.59
CA THR A 339 -37.87 -9.81 0.71
C THR A 339 -37.97 -8.33 0.34
N GLY A 340 -38.28 -8.10 -0.94
CA GLY A 340 -38.62 -6.79 -1.52
C GLY A 340 -37.95 -6.54 -2.87
N GLU A 341 -38.39 -5.48 -3.55
CA GLU A 341 -37.69 -4.94 -4.72
C GLU A 341 -36.55 -4.01 -4.26
N VAL A 342 -35.41 -4.04 -4.95
CA VAL A 342 -34.30 -3.12 -4.63
C VAL A 342 -34.78 -1.66 -4.76
N GLY A 343 -34.66 -0.91 -3.65
CA GLY A 343 -35.16 0.47 -3.54
C GLY A 343 -36.60 0.60 -3.00
N GLY A 344 -37.28 -0.51 -2.67
CA GLY A 344 -38.57 -0.48 -1.99
C GLY A 344 -38.50 -0.05 -0.51
N ALA A 345 -39.64 0.32 0.06
CA ALA A 345 -39.74 0.58 1.50
C ALA A 345 -39.86 -0.73 2.30
N GLY A 346 -39.16 -0.82 3.45
CA GLY A 346 -39.23 -1.98 4.35
C GLY A 346 -38.50 -3.24 3.86
N VAL A 347 -37.62 -3.10 2.87
CA VAL A 347 -36.92 -4.25 2.26
C VAL A 347 -35.76 -4.73 3.11
N ASN A 348 -35.55 -6.05 3.13
CA ASN A 348 -34.43 -6.70 3.80
C ASN A 348 -33.77 -7.66 2.82
N HIS A 349 -32.55 -7.31 2.38
CA HIS A 349 -31.81 -8.06 1.38
C HIS A 349 -30.63 -8.80 2.01
N GLU A 350 -30.52 -10.09 1.71
CA GLU A 350 -29.37 -10.94 2.02
C GLU A 350 -28.62 -11.36 0.74
N SER A 351 -27.57 -12.16 0.89
CA SER A 351 -26.79 -12.70 -0.23
C SER A 351 -27.65 -13.57 -1.16
N CYS A 352 -27.62 -13.28 -2.47
CA CYS A 352 -28.17 -14.15 -3.52
C CYS A 352 -27.37 -15.44 -3.72
N CYS A 353 -26.23 -15.57 -3.04
CA CYS A 353 -25.46 -16.79 -2.98
C CYS A 353 -25.74 -17.61 -1.73
N ARG A 354 -26.63 -17.14 -0.84
CA ARG A 354 -26.87 -17.75 0.47
C ARG A 354 -27.07 -19.24 0.33
N THR A 355 -26.18 -20.04 0.91
CA THR A 355 -26.19 -21.50 0.75
C THR A 355 -26.54 -22.19 2.07
N LEU A 356 -27.40 -23.20 2.00
CA LEU A 356 -27.99 -23.87 3.18
C LEU A 356 -27.69 -25.37 3.18
N PRO A 357 -27.38 -25.97 4.34
CA PRO A 357 -27.13 -27.41 4.42
C PRO A 357 -28.41 -28.21 4.18
N VAL A 358 -28.30 -29.26 3.36
CA VAL A 358 -29.40 -30.19 3.04
C VAL A 358 -29.41 -31.31 4.07
N THR A 359 -29.86 -30.99 5.28
CA THR A 359 -29.85 -31.91 6.43
C THR A 359 -30.50 -33.27 6.11
N GLY A 360 -29.75 -34.35 6.35
CA GLY A 360 -30.18 -35.74 6.13
C GLY A 360 -29.96 -36.28 4.71
N TYR A 361 -29.56 -35.44 3.75
CA TYR A 361 -29.12 -35.88 2.43
C TYR A 361 -27.60 -36.05 2.38
N SER A 362 -27.15 -37.15 1.78
CA SER A 362 -25.75 -37.40 1.45
C SER A 362 -25.66 -37.81 -0.01
N ASP A 363 -24.85 -37.13 -0.81
CA ASP A 363 -24.60 -37.56 -2.18
C ASP A 363 -23.63 -38.76 -2.17
N PRO A 364 -24.01 -39.94 -2.68
CA PRO A 364 -23.12 -41.11 -2.71
C PRO A 364 -21.84 -40.89 -3.54
N ARG A 365 -21.78 -39.83 -4.36
CA ARG A 365 -20.63 -39.45 -5.18
C ARG A 365 -19.64 -38.55 -4.43
N GLN A 366 -20.00 -38.05 -3.25
CA GLN A 366 -19.16 -37.23 -2.36
C GLN A 366 -19.28 -37.74 -0.91
N PRO A 367 -18.87 -39.00 -0.64
CA PRO A 367 -19.07 -39.63 0.65
C PRO A 367 -18.38 -38.83 1.77
N GLY A 368 -19.08 -38.68 2.89
CA GLY A 368 -18.58 -37.97 4.08
C GLY A 368 -18.66 -36.44 4.04
N LYS A 369 -19.09 -35.83 2.91
CA LYS A 369 -19.28 -34.38 2.82
C LYS A 369 -20.71 -33.95 3.10
N THR A 370 -20.88 -32.76 3.65
CA THR A 370 -22.19 -32.12 3.81
C THR A 370 -22.58 -31.45 2.50
N VAL A 371 -23.79 -31.75 2.02
CA VAL A 371 -24.36 -31.10 0.82
C VAL A 371 -24.98 -29.77 1.21
N TYR A 372 -24.61 -28.70 0.51
CA TYR A 372 -25.21 -27.38 0.60
C TYR A 372 -25.91 -27.04 -0.73
N LEU A 373 -27.03 -26.33 -0.66
CA LEU A 373 -27.81 -25.86 -1.82
C LEU A 373 -28.08 -24.36 -1.69
N ASP A 374 -27.98 -23.62 -2.80
CA ASP A 374 -28.33 -22.19 -2.82
C ASP A 374 -29.82 -21.99 -2.48
N LYS A 375 -30.08 -21.14 -1.48
CA LYS A 375 -31.39 -20.61 -1.08
C LYS A 375 -32.03 -19.80 -2.22
N TYR A 376 -31.22 -19.21 -3.06
CA TYR A 376 -31.65 -18.41 -4.20
C TYR A 376 -31.31 -19.12 -5.51
N GLU A 377 -32.14 -18.91 -6.52
CA GLU A 377 -31.77 -19.26 -7.89
C GLU A 377 -30.59 -18.42 -8.37
N VAL A 378 -29.89 -18.95 -9.36
CA VAL A 378 -28.91 -18.21 -10.14
C VAL A 378 -29.61 -16.98 -10.73
N THR A 379 -29.15 -15.80 -10.33
CA THR A 379 -29.69 -14.53 -10.81
C THR A 379 -29.04 -14.10 -12.11
N ALA A 380 -29.68 -13.18 -12.83
CA ALA A 380 -29.05 -12.53 -13.98
C ALA A 380 -27.77 -11.78 -13.59
N GLY A 381 -27.71 -11.18 -12.39
CA GLY A 381 -26.52 -10.51 -11.84
C GLY A 381 -25.35 -11.46 -11.58
N ARG A 382 -25.59 -12.64 -10.98
CA ARG A 382 -24.54 -13.69 -10.79
C ARG A 382 -24.00 -14.19 -12.13
N MET A 383 -24.87 -14.38 -13.11
CA MET A 383 -24.45 -14.74 -14.48
C MET A 383 -23.69 -13.61 -15.17
N ARG A 384 -24.07 -12.34 -14.95
CA ARG A 384 -23.35 -11.18 -15.49
C ARG A 384 -21.96 -11.06 -14.88
N ALA A 385 -21.80 -11.30 -13.57
CA ALA A 385 -20.49 -11.37 -12.91
C ALA A 385 -19.60 -12.47 -13.50
N PHE A 386 -20.18 -13.65 -13.79
CA PHE A 386 -19.46 -14.73 -14.48
C PHE A 386 -19.01 -14.34 -15.89
N ILE A 387 -19.90 -13.81 -16.71
CA ILE A 387 -19.58 -13.37 -18.09
C ILE A 387 -18.56 -12.23 -18.08
N ALA A 388 -18.63 -11.32 -17.12
CA ALA A 388 -17.61 -10.28 -16.93
C ALA A 388 -16.25 -10.87 -16.56
N ALA A 389 -16.19 -11.86 -15.66
CA ALA A 389 -14.94 -12.55 -15.30
C ALA A 389 -14.35 -13.34 -16.47
N VAL A 390 -15.19 -14.02 -17.27
CA VAL A 390 -14.80 -14.68 -18.53
C VAL A 390 -14.19 -13.67 -19.50
N THR A 391 -14.89 -12.55 -19.72
CA THR A 391 -14.47 -11.50 -20.66
C THR A 391 -13.18 -10.81 -20.22
N ALA A 392 -13.02 -10.56 -18.92
CA ALA A 392 -11.79 -9.99 -18.36
C ALA A 392 -10.58 -10.93 -18.49
N ALA A 393 -10.79 -12.25 -18.42
CA ALA A 393 -9.71 -13.24 -18.56
C ALA A 393 -9.31 -13.48 -20.03
N ASN A 394 -10.26 -13.46 -20.97
CA ASN A 394 -10.05 -13.89 -22.36
C ASN A 394 -10.13 -12.74 -23.38
N GLY A 395 -10.47 -11.51 -22.97
CA GLY A 395 -10.75 -10.36 -23.85
C GLY A 395 -12.09 -10.44 -24.60
N LEU A 396 -12.74 -11.61 -24.57
CA LEU A 396 -14.01 -11.95 -25.20
C LEU A 396 -14.82 -12.86 -24.26
N PRO A 397 -16.15 -12.94 -24.40
CA PRO A 397 -17.00 -13.85 -23.61
C PRO A 397 -16.86 -15.33 -24.05
N ASP A 398 -15.62 -15.82 -24.14
CA ASP A 398 -15.26 -17.20 -24.46
C ASP A 398 -15.32 -18.07 -23.20
N VAL A 399 -16.54 -18.51 -22.87
CA VAL A 399 -16.83 -19.39 -21.73
C VAL A 399 -16.16 -20.76 -21.92
N LYS A 400 -16.06 -21.26 -23.16
CA LYS A 400 -15.40 -22.52 -23.51
C LYS A 400 -13.95 -22.52 -23.07
N SER A 401 -13.12 -21.60 -23.55
CA SER A 401 -11.70 -21.54 -23.21
C SER A 401 -11.49 -21.19 -21.74
N PHE A 402 -12.36 -20.34 -21.17
CA PHE A 402 -12.32 -20.02 -19.74
C PHE A 402 -12.49 -21.27 -18.86
N MET A 403 -13.45 -22.13 -19.20
CA MET A 403 -13.71 -23.38 -18.50
C MET A 403 -12.74 -24.50 -18.88
N ALA A 404 -12.19 -24.53 -20.10
CA ALA A 404 -11.12 -25.46 -20.47
C ALA A 404 -9.89 -25.28 -19.55
N ALA A 405 -9.49 -24.03 -19.31
CA ALA A 405 -8.39 -23.68 -18.42
C ALA A 405 -8.70 -23.86 -16.92
N ARG A 406 -9.99 -24.04 -16.56
CA ARG A 406 -10.48 -24.14 -15.17
C ARG A 406 -11.36 -25.37 -14.98
N ARG A 407 -11.12 -26.43 -15.78
CA ARG A 407 -12.04 -27.57 -15.89
C ARG A 407 -12.17 -28.24 -14.51
N PRO A 408 -13.38 -28.31 -13.92
CA PRO A 408 -13.60 -29.07 -12.69
C PRO A 408 -13.16 -30.51 -12.89
N SER A 409 -12.47 -31.11 -11.92
CA SER A 409 -11.98 -32.49 -12.00
C SER A 409 -13.06 -33.54 -12.27
N ARG A 410 -14.32 -33.20 -11.98
CA ARG A 410 -15.52 -34.00 -12.27
C ARG A 410 -15.98 -33.91 -13.73
N TRP A 411 -15.64 -32.88 -14.51
CA TRP A 411 -16.05 -32.80 -15.92
C TRP A 411 -15.19 -33.69 -16.81
N VAL A 412 -15.82 -34.39 -17.75
CA VAL A 412 -15.12 -35.12 -18.80
C VAL A 412 -14.46 -34.16 -19.80
N ASN A 413 -13.30 -34.54 -20.32
CA ASN A 413 -12.57 -33.77 -21.33
C ASN A 413 -13.43 -33.60 -22.60
N GLY A 414 -13.48 -32.40 -23.17
CA GLY A 414 -14.32 -32.07 -24.32
C GLY A 414 -15.75 -31.65 -23.97
N TRP A 415 -16.21 -31.74 -22.71
CA TRP A 415 -17.56 -31.25 -22.38
C TRP A 415 -17.69 -29.74 -22.62
N GLU A 416 -16.64 -28.97 -22.36
CA GLU A 416 -16.57 -27.54 -22.67
C GLU A 416 -16.74 -27.20 -24.16
N ASP A 417 -16.64 -28.17 -25.09
CA ASP A 417 -16.97 -27.95 -26.51
C ASP A 417 -18.45 -27.56 -26.73
N ALA A 418 -19.32 -27.83 -25.75
CA ALA A 418 -20.72 -27.40 -25.73
C ALA A 418 -20.96 -25.98 -25.18
N LEU A 419 -19.91 -25.27 -24.74
CA LEU A 419 -19.99 -23.92 -24.19
C LEU A 419 -19.74 -22.82 -25.25
N PRO A 420 -20.19 -21.57 -25.00
CA PRO A 420 -19.88 -20.45 -25.88
C PRO A 420 -18.38 -20.19 -26.01
N ALA A 421 -17.87 -20.23 -27.24
CA ALA A 421 -16.54 -19.72 -27.59
C ALA A 421 -16.55 -18.21 -27.92
N SER A 422 -17.73 -17.63 -28.13
CA SER A 422 -17.91 -16.26 -28.60
C SER A 422 -19.31 -15.74 -28.29
N ALA A 423 -19.50 -14.43 -28.42
CA ALA A 423 -20.79 -13.77 -28.25
C ALA A 423 -21.84 -14.32 -29.24
N GLU A 424 -21.44 -14.47 -30.51
CA GLU A 424 -22.24 -15.06 -31.59
C GLU A 424 -21.91 -16.55 -31.77
N GLY A 425 -22.86 -17.35 -32.27
CA GLY A 425 -22.76 -18.80 -32.33
C GLY A 425 -22.57 -19.36 -33.74
N ASN A 426 -21.34 -19.79 -34.06
CA ASN A 426 -21.08 -20.73 -35.15
C ASN A 426 -21.69 -22.11 -34.84
N VAL A 427 -21.98 -22.90 -35.87
CA VAL A 427 -22.39 -24.30 -35.67
C VAL A 427 -21.17 -25.11 -35.23
N VAL A 428 -21.28 -25.79 -34.08
CA VAL A 428 -20.30 -26.78 -33.59
C VAL A 428 -20.88 -28.18 -33.72
N ASN A 429 -20.00 -29.17 -33.84
CA ASN A 429 -20.37 -30.58 -33.82
C ASN A 429 -19.82 -31.24 -32.55
N PHE A 430 -20.68 -31.83 -31.74
CA PHE A 430 -20.31 -32.61 -30.56
C PHE A 430 -20.54 -34.10 -30.85
N THR A 431 -19.60 -34.96 -30.46
CA THR A 431 -19.67 -36.41 -30.71
C THR A 431 -19.86 -37.16 -29.40
N VAL A 432 -20.95 -37.91 -29.29
CA VAL A 432 -21.16 -38.87 -28.20
C VAL A 432 -20.74 -40.25 -28.71
N THR A 433 -19.55 -40.72 -28.34
CA THR A 433 -19.06 -42.06 -28.73
C THR A 433 -19.62 -43.17 -27.84
N ASP A 434 -19.78 -42.87 -26.55
CA ASP A 434 -20.36 -43.74 -25.54
C ASP A 434 -21.28 -42.91 -24.62
N PRO A 435 -22.61 -43.10 -24.75
CA PRO A 435 -23.62 -42.52 -23.88
C PRO A 435 -23.34 -42.61 -22.37
N THR A 436 -22.67 -43.67 -21.94
CA THR A 436 -22.46 -44.00 -20.52
C THR A 436 -21.19 -43.40 -19.93
N THR A 437 -20.29 -42.82 -20.75
CA THR A 437 -19.05 -42.18 -20.29
C THR A 437 -18.91 -40.73 -20.75
N ASN A 438 -19.19 -40.40 -22.02
CA ASN A 438 -19.08 -39.02 -22.54
C ASN A 438 -20.03 -38.02 -21.86
N LEU A 439 -21.06 -38.52 -21.17
CA LEU A 439 -22.07 -37.71 -20.51
C LEU A 439 -22.07 -37.88 -18.99
N LEU A 440 -21.04 -38.51 -18.41
CA LEU A 440 -21.02 -38.75 -16.98
C LEU A 440 -20.92 -37.48 -16.13
N TYR A 441 -20.63 -36.30 -16.66
CA TYR A 441 -20.72 -35.05 -15.90
C TYR A 441 -20.77 -33.86 -16.88
N PRO A 442 -21.41 -32.73 -16.52
CA PRO A 442 -21.81 -32.32 -15.17
C PRO A 442 -23.17 -32.82 -14.64
N GLY A 443 -24.02 -33.45 -15.45
CA GLY A 443 -25.38 -33.86 -15.05
C GLY A 443 -25.54 -35.31 -14.60
N GLN A 444 -24.89 -35.75 -13.51
CA GLN A 444 -25.17 -37.08 -12.94
C GLN A 444 -26.47 -37.10 -12.13
N ASP A 445 -27.58 -36.88 -12.79
CA ASP A 445 -28.79 -37.57 -12.34
C ASP A 445 -28.56 -39.06 -12.64
N ARG A 446 -28.65 -39.91 -11.62
CA ARG A 446 -28.56 -41.36 -11.83
C ARG A 446 -29.54 -41.75 -12.93
N TYR A 447 -29.14 -42.68 -13.78
CA TYR A 447 -30.07 -43.56 -14.48
C TYR A 447 -30.74 -44.43 -13.40
N LEU A 448 -31.72 -43.84 -12.70
CA LEU A 448 -32.36 -44.43 -11.54
C LEU A 448 -33.19 -45.60 -12.00
N THR A 449 -32.62 -46.79 -11.89
CA THR A 449 -33.30 -48.09 -12.09
C THR A 449 -34.54 -48.28 -11.21
N ASN A 450 -34.74 -47.39 -10.23
CA ASN A 450 -35.90 -47.34 -9.33
C ASN A 450 -36.93 -46.25 -9.71
N ARG A 451 -36.78 -45.53 -10.83
CA ARG A 451 -37.87 -44.78 -11.46
C ARG A 451 -38.48 -45.64 -12.57
N THR A 452 -39.81 -45.76 -12.59
CA THR A 452 -40.56 -46.57 -13.57
C THR A 452 -40.59 -45.99 -14.99
N GLN A 453 -39.90 -44.88 -15.27
CA GLN A 453 -39.68 -44.37 -16.63
C GLN A 453 -38.48 -45.08 -17.28
N THR A 454 -38.77 -46.10 -18.09
CA THR A 454 -37.78 -46.86 -18.87
C THR A 454 -37.62 -46.34 -20.32
N SER A 455 -38.24 -45.21 -20.66
CA SER A 455 -38.38 -44.66 -22.03
C SER A 455 -37.27 -43.70 -22.46
N TRP A 456 -36.21 -43.56 -21.66
CA TRP A 456 -35.15 -42.59 -21.86
C TRP A 456 -33.85 -43.23 -22.32
N SER A 457 -33.33 -42.74 -23.44
CA SER A 457 -32.06 -43.17 -24.00
C SER A 457 -31.22 -41.96 -24.42
N VAL A 458 -29.90 -42.14 -24.40
CA VAL A 458 -28.95 -41.20 -24.97
C VAL A 458 -28.47 -41.78 -26.29
N ALA A 459 -28.49 -40.98 -27.36
CA ALA A 459 -27.97 -41.42 -28.65
C ALA A 459 -26.44 -41.24 -28.70
N SER A 460 -25.75 -42.29 -29.14
CA SER A 460 -24.40 -42.16 -29.70
C SER A 460 -24.49 -41.52 -31.08
N GLY A 461 -23.66 -40.54 -31.39
CA GLY A 461 -23.68 -39.86 -32.69
C GLY A 461 -23.10 -38.45 -32.68
N ASN A 462 -23.21 -37.78 -33.82
CA ASN A 462 -22.75 -36.40 -34.03
C ASN A 462 -23.95 -35.45 -33.94
N PHE A 463 -23.85 -34.43 -33.10
CA PHE A 463 -24.91 -33.45 -32.86
C PHE A 463 -24.44 -32.05 -33.22
N SER A 464 -25.23 -31.33 -34.02
CA SER A 464 -24.89 -29.98 -34.49
C SER A 464 -25.74 -28.93 -33.78
N PHE A 465 -25.12 -27.93 -33.15
CA PHE A 465 -25.81 -26.84 -32.45
C PHE A 465 -24.99 -25.55 -32.47
N ARG A 466 -25.54 -24.44 -31.98
CA ARG A 466 -24.91 -23.11 -31.99
C ARG A 466 -24.75 -22.58 -30.56
N PRO A 467 -23.60 -22.78 -29.90
CA PRO A 467 -23.43 -22.42 -28.49
C PRO A 467 -23.12 -20.94 -28.25
N GLY A 468 -23.46 -20.01 -29.15
CA GLY A 468 -23.14 -18.57 -28.94
C GLY A 468 -23.74 -18.03 -27.63
N LEU A 469 -23.09 -17.06 -27.00
CA LEU A 469 -23.59 -16.49 -25.73
C LEU A 469 -24.98 -15.85 -25.91
N TYR A 470 -25.21 -15.10 -26.99
CA TYR A 470 -26.50 -14.47 -27.27
C TYR A 470 -27.60 -15.50 -27.54
N THR A 471 -27.31 -16.53 -28.34
CA THR A 471 -28.24 -17.66 -28.52
C THR A 471 -28.48 -18.40 -27.20
N SER A 472 -27.49 -18.45 -26.30
CA SER A 472 -27.60 -19.13 -25.01
C SER A 472 -28.29 -18.31 -23.90
N LEU A 473 -28.70 -17.06 -24.16
CA LEU A 473 -29.30 -16.15 -23.16
C LEU A 473 -30.47 -15.29 -23.69
N ILE A 474 -30.72 -15.28 -25.01
CA ILE A 474 -31.81 -14.55 -25.66
C ILE A 474 -32.76 -15.51 -26.37
N THR A 475 -32.21 -16.47 -27.12
CA THR A 475 -32.96 -17.42 -27.96
C THR A 475 -32.47 -18.86 -27.77
N PRO A 476 -32.69 -19.48 -26.57
CA PRO A 476 -32.10 -20.75 -26.15
C PRO A 476 -32.70 -22.00 -26.84
N GLY A 477 -32.87 -21.95 -28.17
CA GLY A 477 -33.23 -23.10 -29.01
C GLY A 477 -32.03 -23.91 -29.52
N SER A 478 -30.81 -23.57 -29.10
CA SER A 478 -29.56 -24.26 -29.43
C SER A 478 -28.95 -25.00 -28.23
N THR A 479 -29.79 -25.45 -27.30
CA THR A 479 -29.38 -26.32 -26.19
C THR A 479 -28.91 -27.68 -26.70
N PHE A 480 -27.74 -28.10 -26.26
CA PHE A 480 -27.22 -29.44 -26.55
C PHE A 480 -27.70 -30.43 -25.48
N PHE A 481 -28.60 -31.33 -25.88
CA PHE A 481 -29.03 -32.50 -25.12
C PHE A 481 -29.09 -33.71 -26.07
N PRO A 482 -28.26 -34.75 -25.88
CA PRO A 482 -28.29 -35.98 -26.66
C PRO A 482 -29.24 -37.04 -26.08
N GLU A 483 -29.95 -36.71 -24.98
CA GLU A 483 -31.05 -37.51 -24.45
C GLU A 483 -32.31 -37.39 -25.32
N TYR A 484 -33.02 -38.50 -25.55
CA TYR A 484 -34.29 -38.55 -26.28
C TYR A 484 -35.27 -39.55 -25.67
N VAL A 485 -36.58 -39.33 -25.90
CA VAL A 485 -37.64 -40.30 -25.57
C VAL A 485 -37.79 -41.30 -26.71
N THR A 486 -37.75 -42.60 -26.42
CA THR A 486 -38.26 -43.61 -27.36
C THR A 486 -39.78 -43.69 -27.24
N ASN A 487 -40.52 -43.04 -28.14
CA ASN A 487 -41.98 -43.10 -28.17
C ASN A 487 -42.50 -43.81 -29.44
N PRO A 488 -43.16 -44.99 -29.34
CA PRO A 488 -43.67 -45.70 -30.51
C PRO A 488 -44.70 -44.86 -31.27
N GLY A 489 -44.38 -44.48 -32.51
CA GLY A 489 -45.27 -43.73 -33.41
C GLY A 489 -44.80 -42.33 -33.82
N TRP A 490 -43.71 -41.82 -33.23
CA TRP A 490 -43.08 -40.56 -33.65
C TRP A 490 -41.68 -40.87 -34.24
N PRO A 491 -41.45 -40.65 -35.55
CA PRO A 491 -40.21 -41.06 -36.24
C PRO A 491 -39.05 -40.08 -36.08
N THR A 492 -39.25 -39.00 -35.33
CA THR A 492 -38.27 -37.97 -35.08
C THR A 492 -37.39 -38.34 -33.89
N VAL A 493 -36.07 -38.30 -34.09
CA VAL A 493 -35.12 -37.98 -33.02
C VAL A 493 -35.31 -36.51 -32.65
N ASP A 494 -36.47 -36.21 -32.06
CA ASP A 494 -36.78 -34.85 -31.63
C ASP A 494 -35.80 -34.49 -30.52
N TYR A 495 -34.79 -33.73 -30.94
CA TYR A 495 -34.22 -32.65 -30.14
C TYR A 495 -35.31 -32.15 -29.19
N ALA A 496 -34.99 -32.06 -27.90
CA ALA A 496 -35.66 -31.11 -27.04
C ALA A 496 -35.29 -29.70 -27.51
N VAL A 497 -35.80 -29.30 -28.68
CA VAL A 497 -36.02 -27.90 -29.02
C VAL A 497 -37.06 -27.44 -28.02
N ILE A 498 -36.55 -27.04 -26.86
CA ILE A 498 -36.92 -25.80 -26.20
C ILE A 498 -37.20 -24.84 -27.36
N HIS A 499 -38.48 -24.68 -27.72
CA HIS A 499 -38.90 -23.64 -28.66
C HIS A 499 -38.24 -22.32 -28.16
N ALA A 500 -37.95 -21.35 -29.02
CA ALA A 500 -37.14 -20.17 -28.59
C ALA A 500 -37.89 -18.82 -28.64
N GLN A 501 -39.11 -18.81 -29.17
CA GLN A 501 -39.94 -17.63 -29.53
C GLN A 501 -40.71 -16.96 -28.36
N ASN A 502 -40.73 -17.55 -27.16
CA ASN A 502 -41.24 -16.99 -25.92
C ASN A 502 -40.13 -16.45 -24.99
N CYS A 503 -38.84 -16.63 -25.30
CA CYS A 503 -37.77 -15.93 -24.55
C CYS A 503 -37.51 -14.52 -25.09
N SER A 504 -37.96 -14.25 -26.32
CA SER A 504 -37.89 -12.95 -26.97
C SER A 504 -38.88 -11.95 -26.40
N THR A 505 -38.40 -10.76 -26.04
CA THR A 505 -39.24 -9.62 -25.65
C THR A 505 -39.84 -8.92 -26.88
N THR A 506 -40.68 -9.63 -27.65
CA THR A 506 -41.40 -9.12 -28.83
C THR A 506 -42.87 -8.82 -28.49
N ALA A 507 -43.51 -7.96 -29.28
CA ALA A 507 -44.93 -7.65 -29.13
C ALA A 507 -45.81 -8.92 -29.23
N GLY A 508 -46.67 -9.15 -28.23
CA GLY A 508 -47.53 -10.34 -28.11
C GLY A 508 -46.83 -11.60 -27.58
N SER A 509 -45.58 -11.51 -27.10
CA SER A 509 -44.84 -12.68 -26.60
C SER A 509 -45.35 -13.18 -25.23
N TYR A 510 -45.26 -14.51 -25.04
CA TYR A 510 -45.66 -15.22 -23.83
C TYR A 510 -44.48 -15.51 -22.89
N GLY A 511 -43.46 -14.65 -22.88
CA GLY A 511 -42.34 -14.80 -21.96
C GLY A 511 -41.32 -13.66 -22.04
N TYR A 512 -40.52 -13.50 -21.00
CA TYR A 512 -39.60 -12.37 -20.83
C TYR A 512 -38.21 -12.83 -20.37
N GLY A 513 -37.21 -12.82 -21.26
CA GLY A 513 -35.83 -13.13 -20.90
C GLY A 513 -35.25 -12.13 -19.87
N THR A 514 -34.83 -12.56 -18.68
CA THR A 514 -34.36 -11.67 -17.60
C THR A 514 -32.91 -11.23 -17.74
N PHE A 515 -32.07 -11.90 -18.52
CA PHE A 515 -30.72 -11.39 -18.79
C PHE A 515 -30.79 -10.09 -19.62
N TYR A 516 -30.42 -8.97 -19.02
CA TYR A 516 -30.40 -7.68 -19.72
C TYR A 516 -29.33 -7.65 -20.82
N PHE A 517 -29.77 -7.25 -22.02
CA PHE A 517 -28.96 -6.96 -23.19
C PHE A 517 -29.40 -5.61 -23.77
N ASP A 518 -28.46 -4.90 -24.39
CA ASP A 518 -28.75 -3.64 -25.07
C ASP A 518 -29.70 -3.82 -26.26
N ARG A 519 -30.49 -2.79 -26.53
CA ARG A 519 -31.52 -2.78 -27.57
C ARG A 519 -31.02 -3.21 -28.97
N PRO A 520 -29.82 -2.85 -29.46
CA PRO A 520 -29.32 -3.34 -30.76
C PRO A 520 -29.17 -4.86 -30.82
N ILE A 521 -28.72 -5.49 -29.73
CA ILE A 521 -28.55 -6.95 -29.63
C ILE A 521 -29.93 -7.62 -29.61
N VAL A 522 -30.86 -7.12 -28.79
CA VAL A 522 -32.25 -7.61 -28.73
C VAL A 522 -32.96 -7.47 -30.09
N ASN A 523 -32.80 -6.34 -30.78
CA ASN A 523 -33.34 -6.14 -32.12
C ASN A 523 -32.78 -7.16 -33.13
N THR A 524 -31.46 -7.40 -33.10
CA THR A 524 -30.77 -8.30 -34.05
C THR A 524 -31.18 -9.76 -33.85
N TYR A 525 -31.26 -10.22 -32.60
CA TYR A 525 -31.44 -11.64 -32.28
C TYR A 525 -32.92 -12.06 -32.09
N THR A 526 -33.82 -11.11 -31.83
CA THR A 526 -35.25 -11.42 -31.65
C THR A 526 -36.23 -10.47 -32.33
N GLY A 527 -35.78 -9.36 -32.93
CA GLY A 527 -36.69 -8.30 -33.40
C GLY A 527 -37.49 -7.65 -32.27
N GLY A 528 -36.97 -7.69 -31.04
CA GLY A 528 -37.71 -7.33 -29.83
C GLY A 528 -38.02 -5.83 -29.68
N VAL A 529 -38.98 -5.52 -28.81
CA VAL A 529 -39.21 -4.16 -28.33
C VAL A 529 -38.21 -3.80 -27.22
N GLY A 530 -38.07 -2.51 -26.92
CA GLY A 530 -37.17 -2.05 -25.85
C GLY A 530 -37.60 -2.56 -24.47
N ARG A 531 -36.62 -2.84 -23.59
CA ARG A 531 -36.88 -3.34 -22.23
C ARG A 531 -37.45 -2.23 -21.32
N PHE A 532 -38.50 -2.56 -20.56
CA PHE A 532 -39.13 -1.68 -19.57
C PHE A 532 -38.28 -1.50 -18.30
N PHE A 533 -37.63 -2.56 -17.83
CA PHE A 533 -36.81 -2.55 -16.62
C PHE A 533 -35.35 -2.20 -16.93
N THR A 534 -34.67 -1.58 -15.98
CA THR A 534 -33.22 -1.35 -16.05
C THR A 534 -32.43 -2.65 -15.89
N GLN A 535 -31.13 -2.61 -16.21
CA GLN A 535 -30.24 -3.74 -15.93
C GLN A 535 -30.25 -4.10 -14.43
N ASP A 536 -30.09 -3.12 -13.54
CA ASP A 536 -30.10 -3.32 -12.08
C ASP A 536 -31.37 -4.02 -11.57
N GLN A 537 -32.54 -3.63 -12.10
CA GLN A 537 -33.83 -4.24 -11.78
C GLN A 537 -33.93 -5.68 -12.32
N MET A 538 -33.22 -6.00 -13.40
CA MET A 538 -33.16 -7.33 -14.00
C MET A 538 -32.12 -8.24 -13.32
N ASP A 539 -30.99 -7.68 -12.91
CA ASP A 539 -29.87 -8.45 -12.34
C ASP A 539 -30.25 -9.08 -10.99
N VAL A 540 -31.18 -8.48 -10.24
CA VAL A 540 -31.77 -9.10 -9.03
C VAL A 540 -32.81 -10.18 -9.31
N LYS A 541 -33.18 -10.46 -10.57
CA LYS A 541 -34.17 -11.48 -10.93
C LYS A 541 -33.52 -12.85 -11.11
N ALA A 542 -34.29 -13.92 -10.94
CA ALA A 542 -33.86 -15.25 -11.37
C ALA A 542 -33.48 -15.19 -12.85
N LEU A 543 -32.34 -15.75 -13.22
CA LEU A 543 -31.99 -15.89 -14.61
C LEU A 543 -32.96 -16.88 -15.24
N ASN A 544 -33.74 -16.46 -16.23
CA ASN A 544 -34.49 -17.36 -17.09
C ASN A 544 -33.83 -17.44 -18.48
N CYS A 545 -34.34 -18.32 -19.34
CA CYS A 545 -33.90 -18.42 -20.74
C CYS A 545 -32.38 -18.63 -20.96
N SER A 546 -31.74 -19.46 -20.13
CA SER A 546 -30.32 -19.84 -20.29
C SER A 546 -30.12 -21.35 -20.46
N THR A 547 -28.97 -21.76 -20.99
CA THR A 547 -28.66 -23.17 -21.26
C THR A 547 -28.14 -23.88 -20.01
N PHE A 548 -28.44 -25.18 -19.87
CA PHE A 548 -27.84 -26.05 -18.85
C PHE A 548 -26.30 -25.94 -18.82
N GLY A 549 -25.68 -25.80 -20.00
CA GLY A 549 -24.25 -25.61 -20.15
C GLY A 549 -23.72 -24.38 -19.40
N LEU A 550 -24.37 -23.22 -19.60
CA LEU A 550 -24.01 -21.97 -18.91
C LEU A 550 -24.22 -22.05 -17.39
N TYR A 551 -25.30 -22.67 -16.92
CA TYR A 551 -25.50 -22.87 -15.48
C TYR A 551 -24.44 -23.77 -14.84
N ALA A 552 -24.14 -24.89 -15.49
CA ALA A 552 -23.12 -25.81 -15.01
C ALA A 552 -21.75 -25.14 -14.99
N ALA A 553 -21.42 -24.32 -16.00
CA ALA A 553 -20.19 -23.53 -16.04
C ALA A 553 -20.12 -22.45 -14.97
N MET A 554 -21.20 -21.67 -14.78
CA MET A 554 -21.27 -20.65 -13.74
C MET A 554 -21.12 -21.28 -12.36
N CYS A 555 -21.93 -22.29 -12.01
CA CYS A 555 -21.85 -22.94 -10.72
C CYS A 555 -20.53 -23.67 -10.48
N ALA A 556 -19.85 -24.14 -11.54
CA ALA A 556 -18.50 -24.69 -11.47
C ALA A 556 -17.45 -23.63 -11.10
N TRP A 557 -17.51 -22.45 -11.74
CA TRP A 557 -16.68 -21.30 -11.38
C TRP A 557 -16.99 -20.77 -9.98
N ASP A 558 -18.26 -20.81 -9.56
CA ASP A 558 -18.76 -20.34 -8.26
C ASP A 558 -18.52 -21.33 -7.10
N GLY A 559 -17.53 -22.21 -7.24
CA GLY A 559 -17.06 -23.14 -6.20
C GLY A 559 -17.95 -24.38 -5.95
N GLY A 560 -18.84 -24.71 -6.89
CA GLY A 560 -19.83 -25.79 -6.72
C GLY A 560 -20.14 -26.57 -7.99
N GLN A 561 -21.41 -26.94 -8.14
CA GLN A 561 -22.01 -27.48 -9.36
C GLN A 561 -23.48 -27.09 -9.47
N LEU A 562 -24.08 -27.22 -10.66
CA LEU A 562 -25.54 -27.14 -10.76
C LEU A 562 -26.15 -28.30 -9.96
N ALA A 563 -27.18 -28.00 -9.17
CA ALA A 563 -27.87 -28.96 -8.32
C ALA A 563 -28.43 -30.15 -9.14
N THR A 564 -28.26 -31.38 -8.63
CA THR A 564 -28.81 -32.58 -9.26
C THR A 564 -30.28 -32.77 -8.93
N THR A 565 -30.99 -33.52 -9.76
CA THR A 565 -32.36 -33.95 -9.52
C THR A 565 -32.49 -34.69 -8.20
N GLU A 566 -31.54 -35.52 -7.75
CA GLU A 566 -31.72 -36.23 -6.47
C GLU A 566 -31.73 -35.30 -5.25
N VAL A 567 -30.96 -34.19 -5.27
CA VAL A 567 -31.03 -33.21 -4.18
C VAL A 567 -32.31 -32.36 -4.29
N PHE A 568 -32.80 -32.05 -5.49
CA PHE A 568 -34.11 -31.43 -5.70
C PHE A 568 -35.27 -32.32 -5.24
N ASP A 569 -35.23 -33.61 -5.57
CA ASP A 569 -36.21 -34.62 -5.14
C ASP A 569 -36.23 -34.69 -3.61
N TYR A 570 -35.06 -34.73 -2.97
CA TYR A 570 -34.96 -34.74 -1.52
C TYR A 570 -35.58 -33.49 -0.87
N VAL A 571 -35.19 -32.28 -1.29
CA VAL A 571 -35.71 -31.03 -0.67
C VAL A 571 -37.18 -30.78 -0.98
N SER A 572 -37.70 -31.31 -2.09
CA SER A 572 -39.13 -31.22 -2.46
C SER A 572 -40.00 -32.32 -1.86
N GLY A 573 -39.45 -33.22 -1.05
CA GLY A 573 -40.19 -34.30 -0.38
C GLY A 573 -40.56 -35.46 -1.32
N ASN A 574 -39.70 -35.75 -2.29
CA ASN A 574 -39.88 -36.74 -3.37
C ASN A 574 -41.20 -36.53 -4.13
N ASN A 575 -41.56 -35.26 -4.39
CA ASN A 575 -42.76 -34.89 -5.14
C ASN A 575 -42.56 -35.17 -6.64
N SER A 576 -42.63 -36.44 -6.99
CA SER A 576 -42.50 -36.99 -8.34
C SER A 576 -43.36 -36.29 -9.41
N ARG A 577 -44.44 -35.59 -9.03
CA ARG A 577 -45.26 -34.82 -9.97
C ARG A 577 -44.58 -33.57 -10.57
N LEU A 578 -43.42 -33.13 -10.04
CA LEU A 578 -42.56 -32.14 -10.70
C LEU A 578 -41.68 -32.75 -11.82
N LEU A 579 -41.69 -34.09 -11.96
CA LEU A 579 -40.63 -34.87 -12.63
C LEU A 579 -41.17 -36.00 -13.53
N VAL A 580 -42.47 -36.33 -13.42
CA VAL A 580 -43.09 -37.48 -14.08
C VAL A 580 -44.00 -37.00 -15.20
N ALA A 581 -43.76 -37.55 -16.40
CA ALA A 581 -44.55 -37.26 -17.59
C ALA A 581 -46.05 -37.57 -17.38
N GLY A 582 -46.91 -36.67 -17.84
CA GLY A 582 -48.36 -36.87 -17.82
C GLY A 582 -49.01 -36.80 -16.43
N ALA A 583 -48.27 -36.43 -15.38
CA ALA A 583 -48.89 -36.13 -14.09
C ALA A 583 -49.78 -34.89 -14.22
N THR A 584 -51.10 -35.07 -14.18
CA THR A 584 -52.02 -33.98 -13.89
C THR A 584 -51.93 -33.63 -12.41
N PRO A 585 -51.96 -32.34 -12.02
CA PRO A 585 -52.13 -31.98 -10.62
C PRO A 585 -53.53 -32.40 -10.13
N SER A 586 -53.81 -32.28 -8.83
CA SER A 586 -55.14 -32.56 -8.29
C SER A 586 -55.48 -31.64 -7.11
N CYS A 587 -56.73 -31.16 -7.07
CA CYS A 587 -57.25 -30.26 -6.02
C CYS A 587 -56.98 -30.75 -4.58
N SER A 588 -56.95 -32.07 -4.37
CA SER A 588 -56.64 -32.71 -3.08
C SER A 588 -55.30 -32.29 -2.46
N ASN A 589 -54.34 -31.84 -3.27
CA ASN A 589 -52.95 -31.61 -2.86
C ASN A 589 -52.54 -30.12 -2.96
N GLY A 590 -53.52 -29.21 -3.01
CA GLY A 590 -53.28 -27.76 -3.09
C GLY A 590 -52.78 -27.26 -4.44
N ILE A 591 -52.95 -28.04 -5.52
CA ILE A 591 -52.59 -27.63 -6.89
C ILE A 591 -53.86 -27.64 -7.73
N ASN A 592 -54.28 -26.46 -8.21
CA ASN A 592 -55.39 -26.35 -9.16
C ASN A 592 -55.05 -27.14 -10.43
N SER A 593 -56.03 -27.84 -11.00
CA SER A 593 -55.80 -28.81 -12.06
C SER A 593 -56.92 -28.80 -13.09
N GLY A 594 -56.65 -28.17 -14.23
CA GLY A 594 -57.47 -28.27 -15.42
C GLY A 594 -56.63 -27.88 -16.63
N SER A 595 -56.10 -28.88 -17.34
CA SER A 595 -55.69 -28.72 -18.75
C SER A 595 -56.91 -28.45 -19.64
N ASP A 596 -58.10 -28.85 -19.18
CA ASP A 596 -59.34 -28.93 -19.95
C ASP A 596 -60.50 -28.23 -19.21
N GLY A 597 -60.34 -26.93 -18.98
CA GLY A 597 -61.43 -25.94 -18.97
C GLY A 597 -62.50 -25.89 -17.87
N ILE A 598 -62.76 -26.92 -17.04
CA ILE A 598 -64.07 -27.04 -16.35
C ILE A 598 -64.10 -26.93 -14.79
N THR A 599 -63.00 -27.08 -14.03
CA THR A 599 -63.12 -27.06 -12.55
C THR A 599 -61.94 -26.43 -11.79
N ARG A 600 -62.26 -25.48 -10.88
CA ARG A 600 -61.37 -24.93 -9.84
C ARG A 600 -61.81 -25.41 -8.46
N CYS A 601 -60.87 -25.47 -7.51
CA CYS A 601 -61.09 -26.08 -6.20
C CYS A 601 -61.84 -25.19 -5.18
N ASP A 602 -62.17 -23.94 -5.53
CA ASP A 602 -62.68 -22.90 -4.62
C ASP A 602 -64.11 -22.42 -4.93
N GLY A 603 -64.71 -22.86 -6.04
CA GLY A 603 -66.07 -22.48 -6.44
C GLY A 603 -66.24 -21.03 -6.91
N ILE A 604 -65.16 -20.27 -7.09
CA ILE A 604 -65.21 -18.87 -7.52
C ILE A 604 -65.02 -18.79 -9.04
N SER A 605 -66.07 -18.35 -9.75
CA SER A 605 -66.13 -18.30 -11.22
C SER A 605 -65.34 -17.14 -11.88
N GLN A 606 -64.36 -16.56 -11.18
CA GLN A 606 -63.55 -15.45 -11.66
C GLN A 606 -62.06 -15.68 -11.40
N PRO A 607 -61.32 -16.16 -12.41
CA PRO A 607 -59.88 -16.29 -12.37
C PRO A 607 -59.15 -14.96 -12.22
N ARG A 608 -58.39 -14.80 -11.15
CA ARG A 608 -57.34 -13.78 -11.08
C ARG A 608 -56.14 -14.27 -11.87
N VAL A 609 -56.12 -13.97 -13.17
CA VAL A 609 -54.88 -13.97 -13.97
C VAL A 609 -53.97 -12.91 -13.37
N TYR A 610 -52.68 -13.20 -13.20
CA TYR A 610 -51.69 -12.18 -12.90
C TYR A 610 -51.34 -11.38 -14.15
N TYR A 611 -52.34 -10.63 -14.64
CA TYR A 611 -52.18 -9.75 -15.78
C TYR A 611 -51.26 -8.61 -15.36
N TYR A 612 -50.00 -8.72 -15.75
CA TYR A 612 -48.93 -7.77 -15.44
C TYR A 612 -48.47 -6.99 -16.69
N PRO A 613 -49.34 -6.33 -17.48
CA PRO A 613 -48.89 -5.45 -18.56
C PRO A 613 -48.23 -4.18 -17.96
N PRO A 614 -47.10 -3.71 -18.50
CA PRO A 614 -46.66 -2.32 -18.28
C PRO A 614 -46.20 -1.60 -19.55
N ASP A 615 -46.06 -2.33 -20.65
CA ASP A 615 -45.29 -1.97 -21.85
C ASP A 615 -46.20 -1.46 -22.98
N GLY A 616 -47.44 -1.11 -22.67
CA GLY A 616 -48.43 -0.71 -23.66
C GLY A 616 -48.95 -1.87 -24.53
N SER A 617 -48.99 -3.11 -24.00
CA SER A 617 -49.52 -4.35 -24.61
C SER A 617 -48.55 -5.21 -25.45
N ASN A 618 -47.25 -5.12 -25.18
CA ASN A 618 -46.23 -5.89 -25.90
C ASN A 618 -45.91 -7.27 -25.28
N THR A 619 -46.17 -7.55 -24.00
CA THR A 619 -45.85 -8.86 -23.40
C THR A 619 -46.92 -9.32 -22.41
N TYR A 620 -47.14 -10.64 -22.33
CA TYR A 620 -48.13 -11.24 -21.41
C TYR A 620 -47.52 -11.85 -20.13
N ASP A 621 -46.19 -11.81 -19.98
CA ASP A 621 -45.44 -12.43 -18.88
C ASP A 621 -45.08 -11.45 -17.74
N GLY A 622 -45.37 -11.85 -16.49
CA GLY A 622 -45.05 -11.11 -15.27
C GLY A 622 -43.74 -11.49 -14.56
N SER A 623 -43.04 -12.54 -15.00
CA SER A 623 -41.86 -13.14 -14.35
C SER A 623 -40.75 -12.13 -14.03
N ALA A 624 -40.54 -11.17 -14.94
CA ALA A 624 -39.68 -9.99 -14.80
C ALA A 624 -39.86 -9.20 -13.48
N ARG A 625 -41.02 -9.30 -12.83
CA ARG A 625 -41.37 -8.55 -11.62
C ARG A 625 -41.06 -9.30 -10.32
N ILE A 626 -40.70 -10.59 -10.38
CA ILE A 626 -40.55 -11.44 -9.20
C ILE A 626 -39.06 -11.55 -8.84
N ALA A 627 -38.63 -10.90 -7.74
CA ALA A 627 -37.29 -11.11 -7.19
C ALA A 627 -37.19 -12.49 -6.49
N PRO A 628 -36.07 -13.24 -6.56
CA PRO A 628 -35.91 -14.54 -5.89
C PRO A 628 -35.87 -14.42 -4.35
N PRO A 629 -36.35 -15.43 -3.60
CA PRO A 629 -37.05 -16.64 -4.03
C PRO A 629 -38.57 -16.35 -3.94
N GLY A 630 -38.96 -15.19 -4.48
CA GLY A 630 -40.16 -14.48 -4.14
C GLY A 630 -41.39 -15.13 -4.70
N ARG A 631 -42.48 -14.99 -3.95
CA ARG A 631 -43.77 -15.58 -4.26
C ARG A 631 -44.68 -14.50 -4.81
N VAL A 632 -45.52 -14.84 -5.79
CA VAL A 632 -46.57 -13.92 -6.24
C VAL A 632 -47.56 -13.65 -5.10
N ALA A 633 -48.20 -12.48 -5.09
CA ALA A 633 -48.98 -12.00 -3.94
C ALA A 633 -50.22 -12.85 -3.57
N ALA A 634 -50.61 -13.82 -4.41
CA ALA A 634 -51.63 -14.82 -4.13
C ALA A 634 -51.12 -16.25 -4.42
N ASP A 635 -49.84 -16.49 -4.16
CA ASP A 635 -49.32 -17.84 -4.07
C ASP A 635 -49.87 -18.51 -2.80
N VAL A 636 -50.81 -19.43 -3.01
CA VAL A 636 -51.60 -20.09 -1.97
C VAL A 636 -50.91 -21.28 -1.31
N VAL A 637 -49.71 -21.70 -1.76
CA VAL A 637 -49.00 -22.79 -1.09
C VAL A 637 -48.65 -22.34 0.34
N THR A 638 -48.94 -23.17 1.34
CA THR A 638 -48.65 -22.83 2.74
C THR A 638 -47.28 -23.36 3.11
N LEU A 639 -46.34 -22.48 3.43
CA LEU A 639 -45.07 -22.88 4.04
C LEU A 639 -45.33 -23.45 5.44
N PRO A 640 -44.62 -24.51 5.87
CA PRO A 640 -44.65 -24.95 7.27
C PRO A 640 -44.13 -23.83 8.19
N ALA A 641 -44.51 -23.84 9.47
CA ALA A 641 -44.02 -22.85 10.43
C ALA A 641 -42.48 -22.89 10.53
N GLY A 642 -41.83 -21.73 10.31
CA GLY A 642 -40.36 -21.65 10.18
C GLY A 642 -39.80 -22.10 8.83
N GLY A 643 -40.65 -22.44 7.86
CA GLY A 643 -40.25 -22.73 6.49
C GLY A 643 -39.87 -21.47 5.71
N GLU A 644 -38.84 -21.60 4.87
CA GLU A 644 -38.37 -20.51 4.01
C GLU A 644 -38.82 -20.74 2.55
N GLY A 645 -39.07 -19.64 1.81
CA GLY A 645 -39.64 -19.67 0.45
C GLY A 645 -38.84 -20.46 -0.60
N TRP A 646 -37.55 -20.73 -0.38
CA TRP A 646 -36.75 -21.58 -1.27
C TRP A 646 -37.17 -23.06 -1.25
N ARG A 647 -37.89 -23.50 -0.22
CA ARG A 647 -38.48 -24.86 -0.18
C ARG A 647 -39.77 -24.93 -0.99
N ASP A 648 -40.37 -23.78 -1.32
CA ASP A 648 -41.52 -23.70 -2.21
C ASP A 648 -41.06 -23.64 -3.67
N MET A 649 -40.57 -24.79 -4.16
CA MET A 649 -40.25 -24.99 -5.58
C MET A 649 -41.51 -24.97 -6.48
N LYS A 650 -42.71 -24.68 -5.93
CA LYS A 650 -43.94 -24.51 -6.70
C LYS A 650 -44.23 -23.04 -7.00
N GLY A 651 -43.94 -22.14 -6.05
CA GLY A 651 -44.09 -20.69 -6.21
C GLY A 651 -43.00 -20.02 -7.06
N ASN A 652 -41.82 -20.62 -7.15
CA ASN A 652 -40.70 -20.11 -7.94
C ASN A 652 -40.86 -20.52 -9.43
N LEU A 653 -41.42 -19.62 -10.25
CA LEU A 653 -41.53 -19.68 -11.72
C LEU A 653 -42.54 -20.68 -12.37
N MET A 654 -43.53 -21.22 -11.67
CA MET A 654 -44.70 -21.85 -12.34
C MET A 654 -45.89 -20.89 -12.42
N GLU A 655 -46.43 -20.63 -13.64
CA GLU A 655 -47.55 -19.72 -13.88
C GLU A 655 -48.75 -20.46 -14.53
N ALA A 656 -49.96 -19.91 -14.40
CA ALA A 656 -51.13 -20.33 -15.16
C ALA A 656 -51.59 -19.21 -16.10
N VAL A 657 -51.72 -19.53 -17.40
CA VAL A 657 -52.09 -18.57 -18.45
C VAL A 657 -53.54 -18.75 -18.87
N LEU A 658 -54.16 -17.63 -19.25
CA LEU A 658 -55.45 -17.55 -19.91
C LEU A 658 -55.24 -17.47 -21.43
N LYS A 659 -55.86 -18.39 -22.18
CA LYS A 659 -55.90 -18.35 -23.65
C LYS A 659 -56.89 -17.29 -24.16
N PRO A 660 -56.76 -16.80 -25.40
CA PRO A 660 -57.74 -15.89 -26.02
C PRO A 660 -59.18 -16.45 -26.12
N ASP A 661 -59.38 -17.75 -25.94
CA ASP A 661 -60.68 -18.43 -25.86
C ASP A 661 -61.26 -18.51 -24.43
N ASN A 662 -60.62 -17.83 -23.48
CA ASN A 662 -60.92 -17.82 -22.04
C ASN A 662 -60.70 -19.16 -21.29
N THR A 663 -59.96 -20.11 -21.85
CA THR A 663 -59.57 -21.34 -21.15
C THR A 663 -58.22 -21.23 -20.42
N PHE A 664 -57.97 -22.10 -19.43
CA PHE A 664 -56.73 -22.12 -18.65
C PHE A 664 -55.71 -23.12 -19.16
N GLU A 665 -54.44 -22.76 -19.00
CA GLU A 665 -53.30 -23.64 -19.19
C GLU A 665 -52.29 -23.47 -18.05
N PHE A 666 -51.94 -24.56 -17.36
CA PHE A 666 -50.81 -24.56 -16.42
C PHE A 666 -49.51 -24.63 -17.20
N ARG A 667 -48.74 -23.54 -17.16
CA ARG A 667 -47.49 -23.33 -17.87
C ARG A 667 -46.36 -23.32 -16.84
N GLY A 668 -45.70 -24.46 -16.64
CA GLY A 668 -44.42 -24.45 -15.93
C GLY A 668 -43.45 -23.61 -16.75
N TYR A 669 -42.95 -22.49 -16.23
CA TYR A 669 -41.93 -21.71 -16.93
C TYR A 669 -40.58 -22.14 -16.42
N GLY A 670 -40.14 -23.26 -16.98
CA GLY A 670 -38.72 -23.56 -16.97
C GLY A 670 -37.94 -22.40 -17.58
N ILE A 671 -36.83 -22.08 -16.94
CA ILE A 671 -35.64 -21.43 -17.50
C ILE A 671 -35.19 -22.26 -18.72
N GLY A 672 -35.84 -22.03 -19.87
CA GLY A 672 -35.85 -23.02 -20.94
C GLY A 672 -37.26 -23.30 -21.41
N TYR A 673 -37.93 -22.22 -21.83
CA TYR A 673 -39.28 -22.13 -22.36
C TYR A 673 -40.48 -22.26 -21.40
N GLY A 674 -41.16 -21.13 -21.24
CA GLY A 674 -42.26 -20.83 -22.17
C GLY A 674 -43.26 -21.97 -22.32
N SER A 675 -44.24 -22.03 -21.43
CA SER A 675 -45.30 -23.03 -21.48
C SER A 675 -44.81 -24.48 -21.51
N VAL A 676 -44.33 -24.99 -20.38
CA VAL A 676 -44.62 -26.39 -20.02
C VAL A 676 -46.11 -26.48 -19.68
N THR A 677 -46.94 -26.34 -20.70
CA THR A 677 -48.22 -27.04 -20.73
C THR A 677 -47.98 -28.45 -21.21
N HIS A 678 -48.90 -29.35 -20.85
CA HIS A 678 -48.98 -30.68 -21.44
C HIS A 678 -49.44 -30.61 -22.91
N HIS A 679 -48.76 -29.80 -23.73
CA HIS A 679 -48.89 -29.81 -25.18
C HIS A 679 -48.27 -31.13 -25.68
N ARG A 680 -49.08 -32.20 -25.63
CA ARG A 680 -48.83 -33.54 -26.16
C ARG A 680 -47.74 -34.35 -25.47
N ASN A 681 -47.92 -34.67 -24.18
CA ASN A 681 -47.19 -35.74 -23.47
C ASN A 681 -45.66 -35.63 -23.50
N GLN A 682 -45.10 -34.44 -23.68
CA GLN A 682 -43.65 -34.24 -23.65
C GLN A 682 -43.09 -34.63 -22.29
N GLN A 683 -42.07 -35.48 -22.30
CA GLN A 683 -41.34 -35.89 -21.11
C GLN A 683 -40.10 -34.97 -20.98
N LEU A 684 -39.67 -34.62 -19.77
CA LEU A 684 -38.42 -33.88 -19.54
C LEU A 684 -37.35 -34.81 -18.98
N THR A 685 -36.11 -34.67 -19.46
CA THR A 685 -34.99 -35.41 -18.88
C THR A 685 -34.61 -34.79 -17.54
N PRO A 686 -34.02 -35.55 -16.60
CA PRO A 686 -33.55 -35.01 -15.32
C PRO A 686 -32.64 -33.76 -15.46
N ARG A 687 -31.83 -33.70 -16.52
CA ARG A 687 -30.94 -32.55 -16.81
C ARG A 687 -31.71 -31.33 -17.32
N MET A 688 -32.78 -31.55 -18.09
CA MET A 688 -33.69 -30.48 -18.50
C MET A 688 -34.49 -29.95 -17.31
N VAL A 689 -34.82 -30.80 -16.32
CA VAL A 689 -35.43 -30.36 -15.06
C VAL A 689 -34.49 -29.43 -14.30
N THR A 690 -33.24 -29.85 -14.01
CA THR A 690 -32.30 -29.06 -13.18
C THR A 690 -31.89 -27.72 -13.80
N GLY A 691 -31.81 -27.64 -15.12
CA GLY A 691 -31.64 -26.37 -15.84
C GLY A 691 -32.93 -25.55 -15.93
N GLY A 692 -34.08 -26.22 -16.00
CA GLY A 692 -35.40 -25.61 -16.20
C GLY A 692 -36.03 -25.02 -14.93
N ILE A 693 -36.30 -25.81 -13.90
CA ILE A 693 -37.23 -25.44 -12.81
C ILE A 693 -36.68 -24.44 -11.77
N GLY A 694 -35.60 -23.73 -12.07
CA GLY A 694 -34.89 -22.87 -11.12
C GLY A 694 -33.47 -23.36 -10.84
N ALA A 695 -32.51 -22.93 -11.67
CA ALA A 695 -31.12 -23.34 -11.55
C ALA A 695 -30.50 -22.84 -10.23
N ARG A 696 -29.90 -23.74 -9.46
CA ARG A 696 -29.28 -23.47 -8.15
C ARG A 696 -27.92 -24.14 -8.08
N CYS A 697 -26.93 -23.46 -7.51
CA CYS A 697 -25.66 -24.13 -7.26
C CYS A 697 -25.76 -24.98 -5.98
N MET A 698 -25.17 -26.18 -6.00
CA MET A 698 -24.92 -27.00 -4.84
C MET A 698 -23.40 -27.07 -4.58
N ARG A 699 -23.01 -27.19 -3.31
CA ARG A 699 -21.61 -27.31 -2.87
C ARG A 699 -21.45 -28.48 -1.90
N PHE A 700 -20.23 -28.96 -1.77
CA PHE A 700 -19.87 -30.05 -0.86
C PHE A 700 -18.77 -29.54 0.07
N LYS A 701 -19.06 -29.45 1.37
CA LYS A 701 -18.10 -29.03 2.41
C LYS A 701 -17.84 -30.17 3.37
#